data_AF-A0A975GAV6-F1
#
_entry.id   AF-A0A975GAV6-F1
#
_cell.length_a   1.000
_cell.length_b   1.000
_cell.length_c   1.000
_cell.angle_alpha   90.00
_cell.angle_beta   90.00
_cell.angle_gamma   90.00
#
_symmetry.space_group_name_H-M   'P 1'
#
loop_
_entity.id
_entity.type
_entity.pdbx_description
1 polymer ?
#
loop_
_entity_poly.entity_id
_entity_poly.type
_entity_poly.pdbx_seq_one_letter_code
_entity_poly.pdbx_strand_id
1 'polypeptide(L)'
;MYYKDYPVNIEKKLVLKYLGYKNDKIPEEIMDKVDKAINDAYKFIKPKIVYDRYNVFYDEKDNKLILPNGDGFSEDYIVNHLKNAEYLVFAVITLGSSIEEKISQYFSSGDIMKGMIYDAISNSALDYLSRSLWKDLAEEAESQGKGITQSFCPGDSRWNIKDQEKIFNLLDVKSIGVSLNDDFMMKPLKSLSIVYGVGKNIKTSLADHDCSQCDLKNCSYRHTSKKFFKVNVSFGKVKKIITAEMGENLFELLIKNGIEVYNLCGGHHKCGKCKVKVDTEQFISEEEEKFLSDDDKKENMRLSCFITVDKNLNVVVPYNDKTAVILTDDNELPVVSFRPRIEKKHLNLDKPSLNDQRDDHKRILDAIGINATISADLLKKLPDIMEKTNYNIACTVRGDEIVSVGDINDKEELYGIAIDIGTTTIALYLYNISTGKKVDVYSALNHEKVFGADVISRINYTITKEDGLNKINKIMIDEINDLIDDVCKKNKIHRNSIYEITAVGNTTMIHFLLNVSCKNIANSPFIPVFTSKMQFKAHDLGININPEGYIVTLPMVASYIGSDTVAAILSSRMYLKKEINLLLDIGTNSEIVLGNKDGLFACSAAAGPAFEGAGITCGMGGIAGAIEHVDFTNIPVYATIGNVEPQGLCGSGIVDLIAGFVKYGIIDMTGRLLSNEEVSEYTDKGIADRIIEYKGERVFLLDKKNDIYVTQKDIRQVQLAKGAILAGIRILMREMGINTEDIANVYFAGGFGNYINVESAAEIGLIPYELKDKVVQIGNAAGKGAILALLSDEELSTASKIKDNIKYIELSSITSFQEEFMEGMYFKRCNF
;
A
#
# COMPACT_ATOMS: atom_id res chain seq x y z
N MET A 1 50.77 9.86 30.00
CA MET A 1 49.46 9.92 30.70
C MET A 1 48.81 11.26 30.48
N TYR A 2 47.57 11.25 30.03
CA TYR A 2 46.83 12.44 29.62
C TYR A 2 45.53 12.54 30.40
N TYR A 3 45.21 13.76 30.83
CA TYR A 3 43.96 14.11 31.49
C TYR A 3 43.16 15.01 30.56
N LYS A 4 41.87 14.74 30.41
CA LYS A 4 41.01 15.52 29.52
C LYS A 4 39.63 15.72 30.10
N ASP A 5 39.16 16.96 29.98
CA ASP A 5 37.82 17.36 30.37
C ASP A 5 37.03 17.69 29.10
N TYR A 6 35.84 17.11 28.96
CA TYR A 6 34.91 17.43 27.88
C TYR A 6 33.65 18.08 28.46
N PRO A 7 33.05 19.05 27.74
CA PRO A 7 31.68 19.42 28.04
C PRO A 7 30.78 18.20 27.80
N VAL A 8 30.00 17.79 28.79
CA VAL A 8 29.06 16.68 28.64
C VAL A 8 27.81 17.21 27.94
N ASN A 9 27.32 16.49 26.94
CA ASN A 9 26.00 16.74 26.35
C ASN A 9 25.14 15.48 26.49
N ILE A 10 23.99 15.60 27.15
CA ILE A 10 23.04 14.51 27.36
C ILE A 10 22.02 14.50 26.22
N GLU A 11 22.00 13.43 25.43
CA GLU A 11 21.07 13.28 24.31
C GLU A 11 19.73 12.73 24.78
N LYS A 12 18.70 13.58 24.86
CA LYS A 12 17.34 13.18 25.26
C LYS A 12 16.84 11.92 24.55
N LYS A 13 17.08 11.81 23.24
CA LYS A 13 16.67 10.65 22.44
C LYS A 13 17.32 9.35 22.94
N LEU A 14 18.58 9.41 23.35
CA LEU A 14 19.32 8.28 23.88
C LEU A 14 18.87 7.94 25.31
N VAL A 15 18.58 8.95 26.14
CA VAL A 15 17.97 8.76 27.47
C VAL A 15 16.64 8.03 27.37
N LEU A 16 15.77 8.45 26.45
CA LEU A 16 14.47 7.80 26.23
C LEU A 16 14.62 6.35 25.74
N LYS A 17 15.65 6.09 24.92
CA LYS A 17 16.02 4.74 24.47
C LYS A 17 16.43 3.85 25.65
N TYR A 18 17.25 4.36 26.57
CA TYR A 18 17.64 3.69 27.82
C TYR A 18 16.46 3.43 28.77
N LEU A 19 15.42 4.26 28.70
CA LEU A 19 14.15 4.04 29.41
C LEU A 19 13.21 3.05 28.72
N GLY A 20 13.60 2.50 27.56
CA GLY A 20 12.83 1.48 26.83
C GLY A 20 11.88 2.03 25.76
N TYR A 21 11.87 3.34 25.50
CA TYR A 21 11.03 3.94 24.45
C TYR A 21 11.73 3.85 23.07
N LYS A 22 11.10 3.17 22.10
CA LYS A 22 11.56 3.08 20.70
C LYS A 22 10.64 3.91 19.81
N ASN A 23 11.11 5.03 19.24
CA ASN A 23 10.54 5.86 18.14
C ASN A 23 9.00 6.08 18.02
N ASP A 24 8.18 5.64 18.98
CA ASP A 24 6.72 5.70 19.03
C ASP A 24 6.23 6.63 20.15
N LYS A 25 4.92 6.94 20.17
CA LYS A 25 4.22 7.87 21.07
C LYS A 25 4.69 7.77 22.53
N ILE A 26 5.62 8.65 22.91
CA ILE A 26 6.12 8.81 24.28
C ILE A 26 5.10 9.67 25.04
N PRO A 27 4.60 9.26 26.22
CA PRO A 27 3.70 10.09 27.01
C PRO A 27 4.35 11.44 27.33
N GLU A 28 3.62 12.54 27.13
CA GLU A 28 4.09 13.91 27.35
C GLU A 28 4.61 14.12 28.78
N GLU A 29 3.96 13.51 29.77
CA GLU A 29 4.38 13.51 31.18
C GLU A 29 5.80 12.94 31.38
N ILE A 30 6.17 11.90 30.62
CA ILE A 30 7.52 11.30 30.71
C ILE A 30 8.55 12.21 30.03
N MET A 31 8.20 12.81 28.89
CA MET A 31 9.09 13.75 28.20
C MET A 31 9.44 14.95 29.09
N ASP A 32 8.46 15.51 29.78
CA ASP A 32 8.65 16.63 30.70
C ASP A 32 9.50 16.26 31.91
N LYS A 33 9.31 15.06 32.47
CA LYS A 33 10.12 14.55 33.59
C LYS A 33 11.58 14.36 33.17
N VAL A 34 11.82 13.83 31.98
CA VAL A 34 13.17 13.66 31.42
C VAL A 34 13.86 15.01 31.20
N ASP A 35 13.17 16.00 30.64
CA ASP A 35 13.76 17.34 30.40
C ASP A 35 14.16 18.03 31.72
N LYS A 36 13.29 17.97 32.73
CA LYS A 36 13.60 18.51 34.06
C LYS A 36 14.78 17.79 34.71
N ALA A 37 14.82 16.47 34.59
CA ALA A 37 15.90 15.66 35.15
C ALA A 37 17.24 15.90 34.45
N ILE A 38 17.28 16.06 33.12
CA ILE A 38 18.50 16.38 32.36
C ILE A 38 19.09 17.70 32.85
N ASN A 39 18.26 18.75 32.95
CA ASN A 39 18.71 20.07 33.40
C ASN A 39 19.27 20.05 34.83
N ASP A 40 18.72 19.20 35.70
CA ASP A 40 19.20 19.07 37.07
C ASP A 40 20.44 18.16 37.19
N ALA A 41 20.53 17.10 36.40
CA ALA A 41 21.62 16.12 36.44
C ALA A 41 23.00 16.73 36.18
N TYR A 42 23.10 17.77 35.34
CA TYR A 42 24.35 18.48 35.08
C TYR A 42 25.05 19.00 36.35
N LYS A 43 24.31 19.29 37.44
CA LYS A 43 24.89 19.73 38.72
C LYS A 43 25.69 18.65 39.43
N PHE A 44 25.39 17.38 39.14
CA PHE A 44 25.96 16.22 39.81
C PHE A 44 26.99 15.49 38.95
N ILE A 45 27.04 15.76 37.65
CA ILE A 45 27.98 15.16 36.71
C ILE A 45 29.31 15.93 36.75
N LYS A 46 30.37 15.23 37.19
CA LYS A 46 31.74 15.76 37.27
C LYS A 46 32.65 14.87 36.41
N PRO A 47 32.64 15.08 35.08
CA PRO A 47 33.31 14.19 34.14
C PRO A 47 34.83 14.27 34.33
N LYS A 48 35.50 13.12 34.33
CA LYS A 48 36.96 13.03 34.29
C LYS A 48 37.38 11.88 33.40
N ILE A 49 38.45 12.10 32.62
CA ILE A 49 39.03 11.08 31.76
C ILE A 49 40.53 11.03 32.00
N VAL A 50 41.05 9.82 32.21
CA VAL A 50 42.48 9.51 32.16
C VAL A 50 42.72 8.52 31.03
N TYR A 51 43.72 8.78 30.18
CA TYR A 51 44.12 7.83 29.16
C TYR A 51 45.63 7.87 28.91
N ASP A 52 46.17 6.79 28.36
CA ASP A 52 47.56 6.72 27.92
C ASP A 52 47.73 5.74 26.76
N ARG A 53 48.91 5.80 26.12
CA ARG A 53 49.23 5.02 24.91
C ARG A 53 50.39 4.07 25.20
N TYR A 54 50.23 2.82 24.80
CA TYR A 54 51.26 1.80 24.98
C TYR A 54 51.44 1.00 23.69
N ASN A 55 52.70 0.83 23.27
CA ASN A 55 53.02 -0.10 22.20
C ASN A 55 52.64 -1.52 22.64
N VAL A 56 52.09 -2.29 21.70
CA VAL A 56 51.67 -3.68 21.94
C VAL A 56 52.45 -4.59 21.01
N PHE A 57 52.79 -5.79 21.49
CA PHE A 57 53.38 -6.84 20.68
C PHE A 57 52.39 -7.98 20.53
N TYR A 58 52.11 -8.41 19.30
CA TYR A 58 51.32 -9.61 19.04
C TYR A 58 52.22 -10.82 18.93
N ASP A 59 52.06 -11.76 19.86
CA ASP A 59 52.67 -13.08 19.79
C ASP A 59 51.77 -14.03 18.98
N GLU A 60 52.15 -14.27 17.74
CA GLU A 60 51.44 -15.18 16.82
C GLU A 60 51.39 -16.62 17.34
N LYS A 61 52.38 -17.06 18.12
CA LYS A 61 52.51 -18.45 18.57
C LYS A 61 51.49 -18.78 19.65
N ASP A 62 51.34 -17.87 20.61
CA ASP A 62 50.46 -18.04 21.77
C ASP A 62 49.14 -17.26 21.61
N ASN A 63 48.90 -16.68 20.43
CA ASN A 63 47.76 -15.82 20.09
C ASN A 63 47.47 -14.75 21.18
N LYS A 64 48.51 -14.01 21.57
CA LYS A 64 48.46 -13.12 22.74
C LYS A 64 48.97 -11.72 22.42
N LEU A 65 48.24 -10.71 22.87
CA LEU A 65 48.72 -9.32 22.87
C LEU A 65 49.46 -9.04 24.16
N ILE A 66 50.75 -8.74 24.08
CA ILE A 66 51.64 -8.50 25.21
C ILE A 66 51.80 -6.99 25.42
N LEU A 67 51.56 -6.56 26.67
CA LEU A 67 51.66 -5.19 27.15
C LEU A 67 53.06 -4.91 27.72
N PRO A 68 53.49 -3.63 27.82
CA PRO A 68 54.85 -3.30 28.27
C PRO A 68 55.21 -3.76 29.68
N ASN A 69 54.23 -3.99 30.54
CA ASN A 69 54.43 -4.48 31.91
C ASN A 69 54.54 -6.02 32.00
N GLY A 70 54.48 -6.74 30.87
CA GLY A 70 54.51 -8.20 30.79
C GLY A 70 53.14 -8.87 30.86
N ASP A 71 52.08 -8.12 31.16
CA ASP A 71 50.70 -8.62 31.07
C ASP A 71 50.29 -8.81 29.61
N GLY A 72 49.13 -9.42 29.38
CA GLY A 72 48.59 -9.49 28.02
C GLY A 72 47.17 -10.02 27.92
N PHE A 73 46.58 -9.83 26.74
CA PHE A 73 45.25 -10.31 26.39
C PHE A 73 45.38 -11.56 25.53
N SER A 74 44.76 -12.66 25.94
CA SER A 74 44.83 -13.96 25.25
C SER A 74 43.47 -14.44 24.74
N GLU A 75 42.43 -13.61 24.85
CA GLU A 75 41.09 -13.97 24.40
C GLU A 75 40.91 -13.66 22.92
N ASP A 76 40.46 -14.66 22.14
CA ASP A 76 40.38 -14.58 20.68
C ASP A 76 39.59 -13.36 20.19
N TYR A 77 38.52 -12.98 20.90
CA TYR A 77 37.71 -11.82 20.54
C TYR A 77 38.55 -10.55 20.49
N ILE A 78 39.21 -10.19 21.60
CA ILE A 78 39.95 -8.93 21.68
C ILE A 78 41.24 -8.98 20.86
N VAL A 79 41.92 -10.13 20.83
CA VAL A 79 43.15 -10.31 20.06
C VAL A 79 42.89 -10.13 18.57
N ASN A 80 41.82 -10.71 18.03
CA ASN A 80 41.50 -10.56 16.61
C ASN A 80 41.17 -9.11 16.20
N HIS A 81 40.57 -8.32 17.10
CA HIS A 81 40.25 -6.93 16.83
C HIS A 81 41.44 -5.98 16.97
N LEU A 82 42.44 -6.33 17.79
CA LEU A 82 43.55 -5.42 18.14
C LEU A 82 44.93 -5.86 17.63
N LYS A 83 45.11 -7.07 17.09
CA LYS A 83 46.42 -7.58 16.64
C LYS A 83 47.13 -6.79 15.56
N ASN A 84 46.38 -6.00 14.77
CA ASN A 84 46.95 -5.15 13.71
C ASN A 84 47.30 -3.74 14.20
N ALA A 85 47.12 -3.45 15.49
CA ALA A 85 47.45 -2.15 16.08
C ALA A 85 48.95 -2.03 16.31
N GLU A 86 49.50 -0.84 16.02
CA GLU A 86 50.88 -0.48 16.37
C GLU A 86 50.99 -0.14 17.86
N TYR A 87 49.94 0.48 18.40
CA TYR A 87 49.81 0.79 19.81
C TYR A 87 48.34 0.76 20.23
N LEU A 88 48.13 0.56 21.52
CA LEU A 88 46.81 0.61 22.15
C LEU A 88 46.66 1.88 22.98
N VAL A 89 45.47 2.47 22.91
CA VAL A 89 45.06 3.55 23.80
C VAL A 89 44.17 2.97 24.88
N PHE A 90 44.56 3.13 26.14
CA PHE A 90 43.77 2.72 27.29
C PHE A 90 43.17 3.95 27.94
N ALA A 91 41.87 3.92 28.26
CA ALA A 91 41.18 5.04 28.87
C ALA A 91 40.25 4.58 30.00
N VAL A 92 40.11 5.42 31.03
CA VAL A 92 39.05 5.32 32.04
C VAL A 92 38.32 6.65 32.13
N ILE A 93 36.99 6.58 32.03
CA ILE A 93 36.06 7.71 32.06
C ILE A 93 35.18 7.56 33.30
N THR A 94 34.89 8.64 34.03
CA THR A 94 33.92 8.64 35.13
C THR A 94 33.07 9.91 35.14
N LEU A 95 31.84 9.82 35.66
CA LEU A 95 31.00 10.98 35.96
C LEU A 95 31.15 11.47 37.41
N GLY A 96 31.96 10.78 38.23
CA GLY A 96 32.13 11.06 39.66
C GLY A 96 31.02 10.47 40.55
N SER A 97 31.23 10.48 41.87
CA SER A 97 30.30 9.84 42.83
C SER A 97 28.99 10.60 43.05
N SER A 98 28.98 11.91 42.78
CA SER A 98 27.85 12.78 43.13
C SER A 98 26.55 12.40 42.41
N ILE A 99 26.62 11.97 41.14
CA ILE A 99 25.43 11.50 40.39
C ILE A 99 24.94 10.14 40.90
N GLU A 100 25.86 9.26 41.31
CA GLU A 100 25.54 7.94 41.85
C GLU A 100 24.89 8.02 43.24
N GLU A 101 25.40 8.90 44.10
CA GLU A 101 24.79 9.21 45.39
C GLU A 101 23.36 9.73 45.21
N LYS A 102 23.13 10.57 44.18
CA LYS A 102 21.80 11.09 43.85
C LYS A 102 20.85 10.01 43.35
N ILE A 103 21.31 9.12 42.48
CA ILE A 103 20.54 7.95 42.01
C ILE A 103 20.17 7.05 43.20
N SER A 104 21.15 6.74 44.07
CA SER A 104 20.96 5.92 45.26
C SER A 104 19.96 6.53 46.24
N GLN A 105 19.97 7.86 46.39
CA GLN A 105 18.99 8.59 47.20
C GLN A 105 17.56 8.42 46.65
N TYR A 106 17.36 8.49 45.33
CA TYR A 106 16.03 8.30 44.73
C TYR A 106 15.52 6.87 44.90
N PHE A 107 16.35 5.86 44.69
CA PHE A 107 15.96 4.48 44.95
C PHE A 107 15.63 4.24 46.43
N SER A 108 16.43 4.77 47.36
CA SER A 108 16.22 4.59 48.80
C SER A 108 15.00 5.34 49.34
N SER A 109 14.59 6.43 48.68
CA SER A 109 13.40 7.21 49.03
C SER A 109 12.10 6.73 48.36
N GLY A 110 12.17 5.68 47.53
CA GLY A 110 11.02 5.10 46.84
C GLY A 110 10.63 5.78 45.53
N ASP A 111 11.36 6.81 45.09
CA ASP A 111 11.15 7.47 43.79
C ASP A 111 11.92 6.71 42.68
N ILE A 112 11.47 5.49 42.43
CA ILE A 112 12.12 4.54 41.50
C ILE A 112 12.21 5.15 40.09
N MET A 113 11.16 5.86 39.64
CA MET A 113 11.11 6.47 38.32
C MET A 113 12.21 7.53 38.14
N LYS A 114 12.42 8.43 39.12
CA LYS A 114 13.54 9.39 39.04
C LYS A 114 14.89 8.69 39.11
N GLY A 115 15.03 7.65 39.94
CA GLY A 115 16.23 6.82 39.97
C GLY A 115 16.58 6.27 38.59
N MET A 116 15.60 5.67 37.89
CA MET A 116 15.77 5.15 36.53
C MET A 116 16.10 6.23 35.49
N ILE A 117 15.46 7.41 35.57
CA ILE A 117 15.74 8.54 34.66
C ILE A 117 17.17 9.05 34.85
N TYR A 118 17.63 9.25 36.08
CA TYR A 118 19.01 9.72 36.34
C TYR A 118 20.05 8.65 35.96
N ASP A 119 19.71 7.37 36.10
CA ASP A 119 20.55 6.27 35.63
C ASP A 119 20.71 6.27 34.09
N ALA A 120 19.59 6.41 33.37
CA ALA A 120 19.56 6.52 31.92
C ALA A 120 20.32 7.77 31.41
N ILE A 121 20.17 8.89 32.09
CA ILE A 121 20.94 10.13 31.84
C ILE A 121 22.44 9.88 31.98
N SER A 122 22.85 9.18 33.05
CA SER A 122 24.25 8.87 33.31
C SER A 122 24.85 8.00 32.19
N ASN A 123 24.11 7.02 31.68
CA ASN A 123 24.58 6.19 30.56
C ASN A 123 24.74 7.03 29.27
N SER A 124 23.76 7.90 28.97
CA SER A 124 23.88 8.83 27.82
C SER A 124 25.07 9.78 27.95
N ALA A 125 25.40 10.23 29.16
CA ALA A 125 26.54 11.10 29.42
C ALA A 125 27.87 10.37 29.22
N LEU A 126 27.99 9.12 29.70
CA LEU A 126 29.17 8.28 29.47
C LEU A 126 29.39 8.00 27.97
N ASP A 127 28.33 7.67 27.23
CA ASP A 127 28.40 7.44 25.78
C ASP A 127 28.87 8.69 25.03
N TYR A 128 28.43 9.88 25.46
CA TYR A 128 28.89 11.13 24.88
C TYR A 128 30.39 11.34 25.12
N LEU A 129 30.86 11.13 26.35
CA LEU A 129 32.27 11.28 26.71
C LEU A 129 33.17 10.29 25.97
N SER A 130 32.74 9.04 25.83
CA SER A 130 33.43 8.02 25.04
C SER A 130 33.56 8.46 23.58
N ARG A 131 32.46 8.89 22.96
CA ARG A 131 32.44 9.38 21.56
C ARG A 131 33.31 10.61 21.36
N SER A 132 33.31 11.55 22.31
CA SER A 132 34.19 12.73 22.26
C SER A 132 35.66 12.33 22.35
N LEU A 133 36.01 11.39 23.24
CA LEU A 133 37.38 10.87 23.31
C LEU A 133 37.80 10.18 22.03
N TRP A 134 36.96 9.28 21.50
CA TRP A 134 37.24 8.58 20.26
C TRP A 134 37.42 9.54 19.08
N LYS A 135 36.55 10.55 18.95
CA LYS A 135 36.63 11.52 17.85
C LYS A 135 37.98 12.25 17.86
N ASP A 136 38.41 12.72 19.01
CA ASP A 136 39.68 13.44 19.13
C ASP A 136 40.89 12.52 18.86
N LEU A 137 40.82 11.26 19.31
CA LEU A 137 41.84 10.26 19.00
C LEU A 137 41.84 9.86 17.51
N ALA A 138 40.68 9.84 16.86
CA ALA A 138 40.53 9.52 15.45
C ALA A 138 41.12 10.64 14.57
N GLU A 139 40.80 11.90 14.87
CA GLU A 139 41.38 13.07 14.18
C GLU A 139 42.90 13.10 14.34
N GLU A 140 43.41 12.77 15.54
CA GLU A 140 44.85 12.64 15.79
C GLU A 140 45.48 11.50 14.98
N ALA A 141 44.88 10.31 14.98
CA ALA A 141 45.38 9.15 14.23
C ALA A 141 45.42 9.42 12.72
N GLU A 142 44.36 10.04 12.18
CA GLU A 142 44.26 10.40 10.77
C GLU A 142 45.31 11.42 10.36
N SER A 143 45.62 12.40 11.21
CA SER A 143 46.70 13.37 10.98
C SER A 143 48.09 12.70 10.87
N GLN A 144 48.23 11.50 11.42
CA GLN A 144 49.45 10.68 11.38
C GLN A 144 49.41 9.62 10.26
N GLY A 145 48.37 9.60 9.42
CA GLY A 145 48.16 8.59 8.38
C GLY A 145 47.83 7.20 8.94
N LYS A 146 47.21 7.12 10.12
CA LYS A 146 46.78 5.89 10.78
C LYS A 146 45.26 5.86 10.90
N GLY A 147 44.67 4.68 11.06
CA GLY A 147 43.28 4.55 11.49
C GLY A 147 43.16 4.05 12.92
N ILE A 148 41.96 4.20 13.48
CA ILE A 148 41.59 3.79 14.85
C ILE A 148 40.38 2.85 14.83
N THR A 149 40.38 1.85 15.69
CA THR A 149 39.23 0.94 15.86
C THR A 149 38.05 1.61 16.58
N GLN A 150 36.91 0.93 16.68
CA GLN A 150 35.87 1.25 17.67
C GLN A 150 36.37 1.00 19.11
N SER A 151 35.60 1.42 20.12
CA SER A 151 35.85 1.12 21.53
C SER A 151 35.62 -0.36 21.87
N PHE A 152 36.47 -0.89 22.74
CA PHE A 152 36.28 -2.20 23.36
C PHE A 152 36.38 -2.06 24.88
N CYS A 153 35.43 -2.64 25.62
CA CYS A 153 35.41 -2.63 27.08
C CYS A 153 35.50 -4.05 27.65
N PRO A 154 36.30 -4.30 28.70
CA PRO A 154 36.23 -5.54 29.46
C PRO A 154 34.81 -5.76 30.01
N GLY A 155 34.28 -6.98 29.88
CA GLY A 155 32.89 -7.32 30.20
C GLY A 155 31.93 -7.25 29.02
N ASP A 156 32.31 -6.66 27.87
CA ASP A 156 31.51 -6.68 26.66
C ASP A 156 31.62 -8.01 25.90
N SER A 157 30.49 -8.49 25.38
CA SER A 157 30.37 -9.66 24.48
C SER A 157 31.01 -10.95 25.00
N ARG A 158 32.31 -11.11 24.75
CA ARG A 158 33.14 -12.30 25.06
C ARG A 158 34.48 -11.93 25.69
N TRP A 159 34.65 -10.68 26.15
CA TRP A 159 35.86 -10.23 26.84
C TRP A 159 35.68 -10.28 28.36
N ASN A 160 36.53 -11.03 29.05
CA ASN A 160 36.43 -11.22 30.50
C ASN A 160 36.70 -9.94 31.30
N ILE A 161 35.80 -9.63 32.24
CA ILE A 161 35.88 -8.44 33.10
C ILE A 161 37.15 -8.39 33.96
N LYS A 162 37.78 -9.54 34.25
CA LYS A 162 39.05 -9.59 35.01
C LYS A 162 40.18 -8.80 34.34
N ASP A 163 40.16 -8.69 33.01
CA ASP A 163 41.16 -7.93 32.25
C ASP A 163 41.10 -6.42 32.50
N GLN A 164 40.05 -5.95 33.17
CA GLN A 164 39.95 -4.58 33.63
C GLN A 164 41.04 -4.21 34.65
N GLU A 165 41.50 -5.15 35.47
CA GLU A 165 42.62 -4.93 36.39
C GLU A 165 43.91 -4.55 35.63
N LYS A 166 44.12 -5.14 34.45
CA LYS A 166 45.28 -4.83 33.59
C LYS A 166 45.26 -3.37 33.11
N ILE A 167 44.08 -2.83 32.82
CA ILE A 167 43.91 -1.41 32.48
C ILE A 167 44.25 -0.52 33.68
N PHE A 168 43.78 -0.91 34.87
CA PHE A 168 44.02 -0.17 36.12
C PHE A 168 45.48 -0.21 36.59
N ASN A 169 46.24 -1.26 36.23
CA ASN A 169 47.66 -1.35 36.51
C ASN A 169 48.51 -0.45 35.59
N LEU A 170 47.99 -0.08 34.42
CA LEU A 170 48.68 0.79 33.47
C LEU A 170 48.40 2.28 33.72
N LEU A 171 47.19 2.62 34.13
CA LEU A 171 46.74 4.00 34.30
C LEU A 171 46.72 4.43 35.78
N ASP A 172 47.02 5.70 36.06
CA ASP A 172 46.81 6.27 37.41
C ASP A 172 45.33 6.60 37.61
N VAL A 173 44.49 5.56 37.71
CA VAL A 173 43.04 5.69 37.80
C VAL A 173 42.58 6.31 39.13
N LYS A 174 43.41 6.20 40.18
CA LYS A 174 43.14 6.80 41.50
C LYS A 174 43.08 8.32 41.43
N SER A 175 43.86 8.94 40.54
CA SER A 175 43.89 10.40 40.35
C SER A 175 42.52 10.98 39.91
N ILE A 176 41.71 10.20 39.18
CA ILE A 176 40.35 10.59 38.78
C ILE A 176 39.27 10.12 39.76
N GLY A 177 39.67 9.45 40.85
CA GLY A 177 38.78 9.01 41.92
C GLY A 177 38.06 7.70 41.64
N VAL A 178 38.58 6.85 40.74
CA VAL A 178 37.99 5.55 40.41
C VAL A 178 38.85 4.42 41.00
N SER A 179 38.19 3.36 41.47
CA SER A 179 38.82 2.15 42.04
C SER A 179 38.07 0.89 41.61
N LEU A 180 38.69 -0.29 41.75
CA LEU A 180 38.05 -1.59 41.56
C LEU A 180 37.78 -2.26 42.91
N ASN A 181 36.68 -3.01 43.01
CA ASN A 181 36.45 -3.94 44.11
C ASN A 181 36.97 -5.35 43.77
N ASP A 182 36.80 -6.30 44.70
CA ASP A 182 37.26 -7.70 44.55
C ASP A 182 36.55 -8.45 43.40
N ASP A 183 35.40 -7.95 42.94
CA ASP A 183 34.63 -8.47 41.81
C ASP A 183 34.94 -7.73 40.48
N PHE A 184 36.01 -6.92 40.44
CA PHE A 184 36.44 -6.13 39.27
C PHE A 184 35.42 -5.04 38.82
N MET A 185 34.47 -4.67 39.69
CA MET A 185 33.52 -3.58 39.44
C MET A 185 34.14 -2.23 39.79
N MET A 186 33.86 -1.21 38.97
CA MET A 186 34.32 0.16 39.24
C MET A 186 33.51 0.85 40.32
N LYS A 187 34.20 1.66 41.12
CA LYS A 187 33.61 2.62 42.05
C LYS A 187 34.23 3.99 41.80
N PRO A 188 33.46 5.02 41.40
CA PRO A 188 32.00 5.04 41.14
C PRO A 188 31.53 4.09 40.03
N LEU A 189 30.29 3.59 40.11
CA LEU A 189 29.67 2.67 39.14
C LEU A 189 29.47 3.32 37.77
N LYS A 190 29.22 4.64 37.73
CA LYS A 190 29.11 5.41 36.47
C LYS A 190 30.48 5.78 35.92
N SER A 191 31.23 4.73 35.60
CA SER A 191 32.56 4.78 35.02
C SER A 191 32.69 3.74 33.90
N LEU A 192 33.60 3.97 32.96
CA LEU A 192 33.81 3.13 31.78
C LEU A 192 35.32 2.98 31.52
N SER A 193 35.79 1.75 31.27
CA SER A 193 37.17 1.46 30.87
C SER A 193 37.21 0.98 29.43
N ILE A 194 38.03 1.60 28.59
CA ILE A 194 38.01 1.43 27.13
C ILE A 194 39.43 1.16 26.61
N VAL A 195 39.51 0.34 25.55
CA VAL A 195 40.71 0.13 24.75
C VAL A 195 40.43 0.42 23.27
N TYR A 196 41.33 1.16 22.63
CA TYR A 196 41.34 1.41 21.18
C TYR A 196 42.65 0.90 20.55
N GLY A 197 42.58 0.32 19.35
CA GLY A 197 43.74 -0.01 18.54
C GLY A 197 44.01 1.06 17.49
N VAL A 198 45.27 1.48 17.35
CA VAL A 198 45.68 2.47 16.34
C VAL A 198 46.86 1.95 15.51
N GLY A 199 46.81 2.13 14.19
CA GLY A 199 47.88 1.67 13.29
C GLY A 199 47.65 2.04 11.82
N LYS A 200 48.70 1.97 11.00
CA LYS A 200 48.62 2.28 9.56
C LYS A 200 47.74 1.30 8.76
N ASN A 201 47.65 0.06 9.23
CA ASN A 201 46.86 -1.00 8.59
C ASN A 201 45.46 -1.14 9.21
N ILE A 202 45.04 -0.18 10.03
CA ILE A 202 43.70 -0.11 10.59
C ILE A 202 42.91 0.93 9.79
N LYS A 203 41.70 0.58 9.37
CA LYS A 203 40.74 1.53 8.81
C LYS A 203 39.99 2.21 9.94
N THR A 204 39.90 3.54 9.94
CA THR A 204 39.10 4.27 10.92
C THR A 204 37.67 3.76 10.93
N SER A 205 37.19 3.34 12.10
CA SER A 205 35.79 2.97 12.29
C SER A 205 34.87 4.15 11.96
N LEU A 206 33.66 3.89 11.44
CA LEU A 206 32.70 4.97 11.12
C LEU A 206 32.13 5.66 12.37
N ALA A 207 32.29 5.04 13.54
CA ALA A 207 31.89 5.56 14.84
C ALA A 207 32.68 4.87 15.97
N ASP A 208 32.63 5.46 17.17
CA ASP A 208 33.12 4.86 18.42
C ASP A 208 32.47 3.49 18.72
N HIS A 209 31.26 3.23 18.23
CA HIS A 209 30.56 1.96 18.41
C HIS A 209 29.75 1.58 17.16
N ASP A 210 29.94 0.36 16.65
CA ASP A 210 29.19 -0.21 15.52
C ASP A 210 28.58 -1.59 15.86
N CYS A 211 27.25 -1.66 15.87
CA CYS A 211 26.52 -2.91 16.12
C CYS A 211 26.30 -3.77 14.86
N SER A 212 26.97 -3.47 13.74
CA SER A 212 26.86 -4.24 12.49
C SER A 212 27.23 -5.72 12.70
N GLN A 213 28.30 -5.97 13.46
CA GLN A 213 28.83 -7.31 13.77
C GLN A 213 28.28 -7.93 15.07
N CYS A 214 27.35 -7.26 15.75
CA CYS A 214 26.75 -7.80 16.97
C CYS A 214 25.79 -8.96 16.68
N ASP A 215 25.85 -10.02 17.50
CA ASP A 215 24.98 -11.22 17.41
C ASP A 215 23.53 -10.91 17.85
N LEU A 216 23.33 -9.89 18.69
CA LEU A 216 22.01 -9.46 19.18
C LEU A 216 21.30 -8.57 18.15
N LYS A 217 20.83 -9.18 17.05
CA LYS A 217 20.15 -8.46 15.93
C LYS A 217 18.93 -7.65 16.36
N ASN A 218 18.23 -8.08 17.41
CA ASN A 218 17.04 -7.44 17.95
C ASN A 218 17.33 -6.50 19.14
N CYS A 219 18.60 -6.18 19.41
CA CYS A 219 18.98 -5.29 20.49
C CYS A 219 18.26 -3.93 20.35
N SER A 220 17.54 -3.52 21.40
CA SER A 220 16.88 -2.21 21.45
C SER A 220 17.87 -1.06 21.30
N TYR A 221 19.14 -1.30 21.65
CA TYR A 221 20.23 -0.33 21.63
C TYR A 221 21.03 -0.32 20.32
N ARG A 222 20.72 -1.18 19.35
CA ARG A 222 21.47 -1.32 18.10
C ARG A 222 21.70 0.04 17.40
N HIS A 223 22.94 0.32 17.03
CA HIS A 223 23.38 1.55 16.35
C HIS A 223 24.30 1.17 15.17
N THR A 224 23.92 1.58 13.96
CA THR A 224 24.69 1.34 12.72
C THR A 224 24.83 2.66 11.97
N SER A 225 26.03 3.03 11.57
CA SER A 225 26.28 4.27 10.81
C SER A 225 25.65 4.17 9.41
N LYS A 226 24.60 4.96 9.13
CA LYS A 226 23.88 4.94 7.84
C LYS A 226 24.47 5.98 6.87
N LYS A 227 24.75 5.56 5.63
CA LYS A 227 25.14 6.45 4.51
C LYS A 227 23.91 6.72 3.64
N PHE A 228 23.70 7.97 3.23
CA PHE A 228 22.55 8.39 2.43
C PHE A 228 22.98 8.92 1.05
N PHE A 229 22.14 8.71 0.04
CA PHE A 229 22.32 9.17 -1.34
C PHE A 229 21.09 9.96 -1.81
N LYS A 230 21.30 10.83 -2.80
CA LYS A 230 20.23 11.56 -3.49
C LYS A 230 19.86 10.86 -4.78
N VAL A 231 18.58 10.60 -4.98
CA VAL A 231 18.00 10.06 -6.20
C VAL A 231 17.15 11.14 -6.85
N ASN A 232 17.61 11.69 -7.97
CA ASN A 232 16.87 12.68 -8.76
C ASN A 232 15.95 11.93 -9.72
N VAL A 233 14.65 12.04 -9.53
CA VAL A 233 13.66 11.32 -10.33
C VAL A 233 12.87 12.29 -11.20
N SER A 234 12.69 11.92 -12.46
CA SER A 234 11.87 12.64 -13.42
C SER A 234 10.81 11.73 -14.02
N PHE A 235 9.57 12.21 -14.10
CA PHE A 235 8.43 11.50 -14.68
C PHE A 235 7.44 12.55 -15.22
N GLY A 236 7.09 12.43 -16.51
CA GLY A 236 6.32 13.46 -17.21
C GLY A 236 7.00 14.83 -17.13
N LYS A 237 6.27 15.85 -16.64
CA LYS A 237 6.80 17.21 -16.39
C LYS A 237 7.34 17.40 -14.96
N VAL A 238 7.22 16.40 -14.10
CA VAL A 238 7.55 16.49 -12.67
C VAL A 238 8.99 16.04 -12.41
N LYS A 239 9.69 16.75 -11.53
CA LYS A 239 11.01 16.37 -11.00
C LYS A 239 10.97 16.33 -9.48
N LYS A 240 11.45 15.24 -8.89
CA LYS A 240 11.48 15.02 -7.44
C LYS A 240 12.88 14.59 -7.02
N ILE A 241 13.37 15.12 -5.90
CA ILE A 241 14.63 14.66 -5.29
C ILE A 241 14.26 13.83 -4.07
N ILE A 242 14.76 12.61 -4.04
CA ILE A 242 14.49 11.63 -3.00
C ILE A 242 15.79 11.32 -2.26
N THR A 243 15.71 11.08 -0.96
CA THR A 243 16.83 10.59 -0.16
C THR A 243 16.70 9.09 0.04
N ALA A 244 17.76 8.35 -0.22
CA ALA A 244 17.83 6.89 -0.09
C ALA A 244 18.94 6.48 0.87
N GLU A 245 18.72 5.43 1.66
CA GLU A 245 19.80 4.79 2.42
C GLU A 245 20.65 3.90 1.49
N MET A 246 21.96 3.82 1.76
CA MET A 246 22.85 2.90 1.05
C MET A 246 22.32 1.46 1.18
N GLY A 247 22.11 0.81 0.05
CA GLY A 247 21.56 -0.55 0.02
C GLY A 247 20.04 -0.62 -0.15
N GLU A 248 19.32 0.50 -0.20
CA GLU A 248 17.88 0.49 -0.48
C GLU A 248 17.59 0.05 -1.93
N ASN A 249 16.50 -0.70 -2.13
CA ASN A 249 16.06 -1.09 -3.47
C ASN A 249 15.40 0.10 -4.20
N LEU A 250 15.77 0.34 -5.46
CA LEU A 250 15.27 1.50 -6.20
C LEU A 250 13.76 1.42 -6.47
N PHE A 251 13.21 0.25 -6.78
CA PHE A 251 11.76 0.09 -6.95
C PHE A 251 11.01 0.44 -5.64
N GLU A 252 11.40 -0.16 -4.51
CA GLU A 252 10.76 0.14 -3.22
C GLU A 252 10.89 1.63 -2.85
N LEU A 253 12.05 2.26 -3.13
CA LEU A 253 12.28 3.68 -2.89
C LEU A 253 11.34 4.57 -3.71
N LEU A 254 11.17 4.28 -5.01
CA LEU A 254 10.27 5.03 -5.89
C LEU A 254 8.82 4.94 -5.40
N ILE A 255 8.36 3.73 -5.10
CA ILE A 255 7.00 3.46 -4.60
C ILE A 255 6.74 4.14 -3.25
N LYS A 256 7.66 4.02 -2.29
CA LYS A 256 7.57 4.67 -0.97
C LYS A 256 7.44 6.20 -1.07
N ASN A 257 7.93 6.79 -2.16
CA ASN A 257 7.87 8.22 -2.41
C ASN A 257 6.75 8.62 -3.37
N GLY A 258 5.77 7.74 -3.61
CA GLY A 258 4.59 8.03 -4.43
C GLY A 258 4.93 8.23 -5.91
N ILE A 259 6.00 7.60 -6.41
CA ILE A 259 6.37 7.64 -7.82
C ILE A 259 5.97 6.30 -8.44
N GLU A 260 5.02 6.36 -9.36
CA GLU A 260 4.50 5.18 -10.02
C GLU A 260 5.50 4.59 -10.99
N VAL A 261 5.76 3.29 -10.84
CA VAL A 261 6.50 2.50 -11.82
C VAL A 261 5.61 1.33 -12.23
N TYR A 262 5.37 1.20 -13.54
CA TYR A 262 4.53 0.13 -14.07
C TYR A 262 5.06 -1.23 -13.62
N ASN A 263 4.23 -2.03 -12.93
CA ASN A 263 4.65 -3.32 -12.42
C ASN A 263 3.47 -4.29 -12.31
N LEU A 264 3.77 -5.60 -12.36
CA LEU A 264 2.81 -6.70 -12.20
C LEU A 264 3.22 -7.70 -11.11
N CYS A 265 4.37 -7.52 -10.46
CA CYS A 265 4.89 -8.49 -9.50
C CYS A 265 5.37 -7.84 -8.19
N GLY A 266 5.06 -6.56 -7.94
CA GLY A 266 5.46 -5.87 -6.70
C GLY A 266 6.97 -5.84 -6.44
N GLY A 267 7.79 -5.92 -7.49
CA GLY A 267 9.25 -5.92 -7.38
C GLY A 267 9.90 -7.30 -7.20
N HIS A 268 9.15 -8.40 -7.26
CA HIS A 268 9.68 -9.77 -7.08
C HIS A 268 10.37 -10.38 -8.33
N HIS A 269 10.98 -9.58 -9.19
CA HIS A 269 11.84 -10.05 -10.32
C HIS A 269 11.17 -10.97 -11.36
N LYS A 270 9.82 -10.96 -11.48
CA LYS A 270 9.08 -11.92 -12.34
C LYS A 270 8.51 -11.36 -13.64
N CYS A 271 8.18 -10.08 -13.70
CA CYS A 271 7.32 -9.55 -14.79
C CYS A 271 8.02 -8.75 -15.88
N GLY A 272 9.24 -8.26 -15.64
CA GLY A 272 9.97 -7.41 -16.60
C GLY A 272 9.35 -6.04 -16.91
N LYS A 273 8.36 -5.59 -16.13
CA LYS A 273 7.57 -4.38 -16.45
C LYS A 273 8.06 -3.08 -15.78
N CYS A 274 8.84 -3.15 -14.70
CA CYS A 274 9.29 -1.99 -13.93
C CYS A 274 10.49 -1.24 -14.53
N LYS A 275 10.40 -1.00 -15.84
CA LYS A 275 11.46 -0.38 -16.63
C LYS A 275 11.63 1.09 -16.26
N VAL A 276 12.86 1.48 -15.97
CA VAL A 276 13.28 2.87 -15.72
C VAL A 276 14.58 3.14 -16.46
N LYS A 277 14.79 4.39 -16.87
CA LYS A 277 16.09 4.84 -17.35
C LYS A 277 16.91 5.31 -16.17
N VAL A 278 18.12 4.82 -16.01
CA VAL A 278 18.92 5.10 -14.81
C VAL A 278 20.41 5.03 -15.09
N ASP A 279 21.16 5.96 -14.51
CA ASP A 279 22.61 6.08 -14.63
C ASP A 279 23.35 5.18 -13.62
N THR A 280 23.24 3.87 -13.83
CA THR A 280 23.93 2.86 -13.01
C THR A 280 24.94 2.05 -13.82
N GLU A 281 26.03 1.67 -13.15
CA GLU A 281 27.05 0.74 -13.67
C GLU A 281 26.90 -0.66 -13.05
N GLN A 282 25.83 -0.90 -12.28
CA GLN A 282 25.56 -2.19 -11.68
C GLN A 282 25.39 -3.28 -12.74
N PHE A 283 25.95 -4.45 -12.47
CA PHE A 283 25.87 -5.62 -13.34
C PHE A 283 24.41 -5.97 -13.67
N ILE A 284 24.14 -6.32 -14.93
CA ILE A 284 22.85 -6.86 -15.37
C ILE A 284 22.91 -8.38 -15.17
N SER A 285 22.06 -8.93 -14.31
CA SER A 285 22.03 -10.37 -14.08
C SER A 285 21.40 -11.11 -15.27
N GLU A 286 21.68 -12.41 -15.41
CA GLU A 286 21.03 -13.26 -16.42
C GLU A 286 19.49 -13.27 -16.29
N GLU A 287 18.97 -13.05 -15.08
CA GLU A 287 17.54 -12.94 -14.81
C GLU A 287 16.94 -11.62 -15.30
N GLU A 288 17.66 -10.51 -15.11
CA GLU A 288 17.25 -9.20 -15.63
C GLU A 288 17.34 -9.14 -17.16
N GLU A 289 18.41 -9.73 -17.72
CA GLU A 289 18.72 -9.67 -19.15
C GLU A 289 17.61 -10.26 -20.03
N LYS A 290 16.89 -11.28 -19.54
CA LYS A 290 15.74 -11.91 -20.23
C LYS A 290 14.61 -10.94 -20.58
N PHE A 291 14.53 -9.79 -19.91
CA PHE A 291 13.44 -8.82 -20.07
C PHE A 291 13.86 -7.53 -20.79
N LEU A 292 15.14 -7.38 -21.13
CA LEU A 292 15.70 -6.20 -21.77
C LEU A 292 16.02 -6.49 -23.24
N SER A 293 15.49 -5.66 -24.15
CA SER A 293 15.88 -5.70 -25.56
C SER A 293 17.26 -5.06 -25.77
N ASP A 294 17.86 -5.26 -26.95
CA ASP A 294 19.12 -4.59 -27.28
C ASP A 294 18.98 -3.07 -27.32
N ASP A 295 17.80 -2.56 -27.67
CA ASP A 295 17.52 -1.12 -27.66
C ASP A 295 17.31 -0.59 -26.23
N ASP A 296 16.68 -1.37 -25.34
CA ASP A 296 16.61 -1.04 -23.91
C ASP A 296 18.02 -0.85 -23.34
N LYS A 297 18.95 -1.76 -23.66
CA LYS A 297 20.35 -1.69 -23.21
C LYS A 297 21.06 -0.44 -23.74
N LYS A 298 20.87 -0.10 -25.02
CA LYS A 298 21.45 1.11 -25.63
C LYS A 298 20.95 2.39 -24.97
N GLU A 299 19.70 2.41 -24.52
CA GLU A 299 19.09 3.59 -23.89
C GLU A 299 19.32 3.70 -22.38
N ASN A 300 20.12 2.81 -21.78
CA ASN A 300 20.31 2.68 -20.32
C ASN A 300 18.99 2.40 -19.58
N MET A 301 18.11 1.60 -20.19
CA MET A 301 16.91 1.08 -19.53
C MET A 301 17.22 -0.14 -18.69
N ARG A 302 16.69 -0.15 -17.47
CA ARG A 302 16.89 -1.20 -16.46
C ARG A 302 15.59 -1.50 -15.74
N LEU A 303 15.52 -2.63 -15.05
CA LEU A 303 14.40 -2.94 -14.16
C LEU A 303 14.69 -2.38 -12.76
N SER A 304 13.88 -1.43 -12.29
CA SER A 304 14.14 -0.75 -11.01
C SER A 304 14.20 -1.70 -9.81
N CYS A 305 13.53 -2.86 -9.88
CA CYS A 305 13.57 -3.86 -8.82
C CYS A 305 14.91 -4.62 -8.71
N PHE A 306 15.75 -4.59 -9.74
CA PHE A 306 17.09 -5.19 -9.73
C PHE A 306 18.18 -4.21 -9.27
N ILE A 307 17.83 -2.95 -9.03
CA ILE A 307 18.81 -1.90 -8.70
C ILE A 307 18.81 -1.62 -7.21
N THR A 308 20.02 -1.53 -6.66
CA THR A 308 20.25 -1.11 -5.27
C THR A 308 20.89 0.28 -5.25
N VAL A 309 20.49 1.18 -4.35
CA VAL A 309 21.06 2.52 -4.30
C VAL A 309 22.41 2.51 -3.56
N ASP A 310 23.49 2.67 -4.31
CA ASP A 310 24.88 2.67 -3.84
C ASP A 310 25.63 3.99 -4.10
N LYS A 311 25.01 4.90 -4.87
CA LYS A 311 25.47 6.25 -5.17
C LYS A 311 24.27 7.17 -5.43
N ASN A 312 24.54 8.45 -5.70
CA ASN A 312 23.50 9.33 -6.22
C ASN A 312 23.07 8.87 -7.61
N LEU A 313 21.78 8.80 -7.88
CA LEU A 313 21.21 8.31 -9.14
C LEU A 313 20.32 9.36 -9.79
N ASN A 314 20.31 9.41 -11.11
CA ASN A 314 19.33 10.10 -11.93
C ASN A 314 18.43 9.06 -12.61
N VAL A 315 17.14 9.12 -12.30
CA VAL A 315 16.16 8.14 -12.74
C VAL A 315 15.09 8.86 -13.58
N VAL A 316 14.83 8.36 -14.77
CA VAL A 316 13.68 8.76 -15.59
C VAL A 316 12.70 7.60 -15.57
N VAL A 317 11.51 7.85 -15.06
CA VAL A 317 10.42 6.87 -15.08
C VAL A 317 9.56 7.16 -16.30
N PRO A 318 9.39 6.19 -17.22
CA PRO A 318 8.48 6.34 -18.35
C PRO A 318 7.06 6.63 -17.85
N TYR A 319 6.54 7.80 -18.23
CA TYR A 319 5.26 8.30 -17.76
C TYR A 319 4.28 8.34 -18.93
N ASN A 320 3.15 7.64 -18.80
CA ASN A 320 2.05 7.72 -19.75
C ASN A 320 0.97 8.63 -19.16
N ASP A 321 0.81 9.81 -19.74
CA ASP A 321 -0.25 10.81 -19.46
C ASP A 321 -1.69 10.31 -19.76
N LYS A 322 -1.89 8.99 -19.92
CA LYS A 322 -3.12 8.46 -20.47
C LYS A 322 -4.19 8.37 -19.38
N THR A 323 -5.15 9.28 -19.44
CA THR A 323 -6.48 9.12 -18.89
C THR A 323 -7.00 7.73 -19.28
N ALA A 324 -7.32 6.91 -18.29
CA ALA A 324 -8.07 5.70 -18.56
C ALA A 324 -9.42 6.14 -19.15
N VAL A 325 -9.75 5.66 -20.35
CA VAL A 325 -11.07 5.87 -20.94
C VAL A 325 -11.99 4.89 -20.23
N ILE A 326 -12.62 5.34 -19.15
CA ILE A 326 -13.50 4.50 -18.34
C ILE A 326 -14.93 4.96 -18.56
N LEU A 327 -15.80 3.97 -18.67
CA LEU A 327 -17.24 4.07 -18.93
C LEU A 327 -17.89 5.20 -18.14
N THR A 328 -18.02 6.34 -18.80
CA THR A 328 -18.93 7.43 -18.43
C THR A 328 -20.24 7.18 -19.15
N ASP A 329 -20.84 6.02 -18.91
CA ASP A 329 -22.00 5.60 -19.67
C ASP A 329 -23.23 6.42 -19.25
N ASP A 330 -23.91 7.01 -20.23
CA ASP A 330 -25.06 7.91 -20.11
C ASP A 330 -26.41 7.16 -20.01
N ASN A 331 -26.37 5.86 -19.73
CA ASN A 331 -27.56 5.05 -19.57
C ASN A 331 -28.41 5.53 -18.38
N GLU A 332 -29.71 5.74 -18.61
CA GLU A 332 -30.66 6.21 -17.61
C GLU A 332 -30.65 5.29 -16.38
N LEU A 333 -30.61 5.89 -15.19
CA LEU A 333 -30.82 5.17 -13.94
C LEU A 333 -32.21 4.54 -13.96
N PRO A 334 -32.39 3.31 -13.43
CA PRO A 334 -33.71 2.75 -13.27
C PRO A 334 -34.57 3.70 -12.40
N VAL A 335 -35.87 3.79 -12.71
CA VAL A 335 -36.81 4.61 -11.94
C VAL A 335 -36.80 4.15 -10.47
N VAL A 336 -36.55 5.09 -9.56
CA VAL A 336 -36.48 4.83 -8.11
C VAL A 336 -37.33 5.79 -7.30
N SER A 337 -37.69 5.35 -6.09
CA SER A 337 -38.16 6.25 -5.04
C SER A 337 -37.01 7.16 -4.61
N PHE A 338 -37.07 8.42 -5.01
CA PHE A 338 -36.12 9.43 -4.59
C PHE A 338 -36.36 9.78 -3.12
N ARG A 339 -35.51 9.25 -2.23
CA ARG A 339 -35.61 9.39 -0.77
C ARG A 339 -34.21 9.57 -0.16
N PRO A 340 -33.56 10.70 -0.44
CA PRO A 340 -32.22 10.98 0.09
C PRO A 340 -32.26 11.03 1.62
N ARG A 341 -31.17 10.61 2.27
CA ARG A 341 -31.04 10.69 3.74
C ARG A 341 -30.85 12.11 4.26
N ILE A 342 -30.44 13.03 3.38
CA ILE A 342 -30.16 14.43 3.69
C ILE A 342 -31.31 15.31 3.24
N GLU A 343 -31.84 16.11 4.14
CA GLU A 343 -32.88 17.09 3.86
C GLU A 343 -32.46 18.47 4.37
N LYS A 344 -32.71 19.52 3.58
CA LYS A 344 -32.56 20.91 4.01
C LYS A 344 -33.93 21.49 4.33
N LYS A 345 -34.11 21.97 5.56
CA LYS A 345 -35.32 22.63 6.06
C LYS A 345 -35.05 24.12 6.22
N HIS A 346 -35.88 24.94 5.59
CA HIS A 346 -35.84 26.40 5.75
C HIS A 346 -36.75 26.79 6.93
N LEU A 347 -36.18 27.43 7.95
CA LEU A 347 -36.85 27.69 9.22
C LEU A 347 -36.82 29.19 9.53
N ASN A 348 -38.00 29.77 9.71
CA ASN A 348 -38.16 31.10 10.28
C ASN A 348 -38.50 30.94 11.76
N LEU A 349 -37.52 31.14 12.62
CA LEU A 349 -37.66 30.89 14.06
C LEU A 349 -38.08 32.16 14.80
N ASP A 350 -38.89 31.98 15.84
CA ASP A 350 -39.24 33.07 16.75
C ASP A 350 -38.00 33.54 17.51
N LYS A 351 -37.78 34.86 17.51
CA LYS A 351 -36.68 35.49 18.25
C LYS A 351 -36.85 35.29 19.76
N PRO A 352 -35.75 35.15 20.52
CA PRO A 352 -35.82 35.06 21.96
C PRO A 352 -36.44 36.33 22.57
N SER A 353 -37.23 36.16 23.61
CA SER A 353 -37.87 37.25 24.36
C SER A 353 -38.04 36.86 25.82
N LEU A 354 -38.45 37.80 26.67
CA LEU A 354 -38.76 37.49 28.08
C LEU A 354 -39.91 36.47 28.21
N ASN A 355 -40.80 36.40 27.23
CA ASN A 355 -41.93 35.46 27.19
C ASN A 355 -41.59 34.12 26.52
N ASP A 356 -40.47 34.05 25.80
CA ASP A 356 -39.97 32.83 25.17
C ASP A 356 -38.45 32.74 25.38
N GLN A 357 -38.07 32.01 26.44
CA GLN A 357 -36.68 31.82 26.89
C GLN A 357 -36.13 30.43 26.54
N ARG A 358 -36.70 29.74 25.53
CA ARG A 358 -36.13 28.50 25.02
C ARG A 358 -34.70 28.73 24.51
N ASP A 359 -33.82 27.76 24.74
CA ASP A 359 -32.48 27.74 24.16
C ASP A 359 -32.53 27.55 22.63
N ASP A 360 -31.49 27.97 21.93
CA ASP A 360 -31.44 27.95 20.45
C ASP A 360 -31.56 26.53 19.89
N HIS A 361 -30.98 25.53 20.56
CA HIS A 361 -31.09 24.15 20.13
C HIS A 361 -32.54 23.67 20.22
N LYS A 362 -33.22 23.90 21.35
CA LYS A 362 -34.63 23.57 21.54
C LYS A 362 -35.54 24.29 20.54
N ARG A 363 -35.26 25.56 20.21
CA ARG A 363 -36.00 26.30 19.17
C ARG A 363 -35.93 25.59 17.82
N ILE A 364 -34.74 25.12 17.44
CA ILE A 364 -34.54 24.38 16.19
C ILE A 364 -35.29 23.05 16.24
N LEU A 365 -35.11 22.27 17.31
CA LEU A 365 -35.78 20.97 17.47
C LEU A 365 -37.31 21.07 17.37
N ASP A 366 -37.90 22.05 18.05
CA ASP A 366 -39.33 22.30 18.01
C ASP A 366 -39.80 22.66 16.59
N ALA A 367 -38.99 23.42 15.82
CA ALA A 367 -39.31 23.84 14.46
C ALA A 367 -39.13 22.73 13.42
N ILE A 368 -38.11 21.87 13.55
CA ILE A 368 -37.91 20.73 12.63
C ILE A 368 -38.87 19.57 12.89
N GLY A 369 -39.47 19.52 14.09
CA GLY A 369 -40.46 18.51 14.48
C GLY A 369 -39.89 17.11 14.76
N ILE A 370 -38.57 17.00 14.96
CA ILE A 370 -37.88 15.75 15.25
C ILE A 370 -36.92 15.95 16.43
N ASN A 371 -36.67 14.88 17.18
CA ASN A 371 -35.63 14.89 18.20
C ASN A 371 -34.30 14.53 17.53
N ALA A 372 -33.51 15.53 17.15
CA ALA A 372 -32.25 15.34 16.44
C ALA A 372 -31.04 15.55 17.34
N THR A 373 -29.98 14.80 17.09
CA THR A 373 -28.65 15.02 17.67
C THR A 373 -27.92 16.15 16.93
N ILE A 374 -26.92 16.73 17.58
CA ILE A 374 -26.12 17.82 17.01
C ILE A 374 -24.69 17.72 17.55
N SER A 375 -23.69 17.95 16.70
CA SER A 375 -22.29 17.86 17.11
C SER A 375 -21.89 19.01 18.04
N ALA A 376 -20.89 18.76 18.90
CA ALA A 376 -20.37 19.77 19.80
C ALA A 376 -19.82 21.00 19.05
N ASP A 377 -19.26 20.81 17.85
CA ASP A 377 -18.68 21.89 17.07
C ASP A 377 -19.74 22.76 16.40
N LEU A 378 -20.87 22.17 16.00
CA LEU A 378 -22.00 22.94 15.49
C LEU A 378 -22.72 23.68 16.62
N LEU A 379 -22.89 23.04 17.79
CA LEU A 379 -23.45 23.68 18.99
C LEU A 379 -22.68 24.94 19.40
N LYS A 380 -21.34 24.90 19.38
CA LYS A 380 -20.49 26.06 19.72
C LYS A 380 -20.72 27.26 18.78
N LYS A 381 -21.07 27.02 17.52
CA LYS A 381 -21.27 28.05 16.49
C LYS A 381 -22.70 28.55 16.44
N LEU A 382 -23.64 27.86 17.10
CA LEU A 382 -25.06 28.09 16.92
C LEU A 382 -25.51 29.51 17.29
N PRO A 383 -25.11 30.09 18.44
CA PRO A 383 -25.54 31.44 18.82
C PRO A 383 -25.16 32.48 17.75
N ASP A 384 -23.92 32.44 17.27
CA ASP A 384 -23.43 33.37 16.24
C ASP A 384 -24.21 33.23 14.92
N ILE A 385 -24.55 32.00 14.53
CA ILE A 385 -25.32 31.74 13.30
C ILE A 385 -26.75 32.29 13.47
N MET A 386 -27.39 32.02 14.61
CA MET A 386 -28.75 32.46 14.90
C MET A 386 -28.86 33.99 14.90
N GLU A 387 -27.91 34.68 15.52
CA GLU A 387 -27.86 36.14 15.53
C GLU A 387 -27.62 36.73 14.13
N LYS A 388 -26.61 36.23 13.41
CA LYS A 388 -26.24 36.75 12.07
C LYS A 388 -27.35 36.61 11.05
N THR A 389 -28.08 35.50 11.11
CA THR A 389 -29.18 35.18 10.19
C THR A 389 -30.52 35.77 10.65
N ASN A 390 -30.51 36.48 11.79
CA ASN A 390 -31.70 37.04 12.43
C ASN A 390 -32.79 35.97 12.62
N TYR A 391 -32.38 34.78 13.05
CA TYR A 391 -33.22 33.60 13.31
C TYR A 391 -33.94 33.02 12.08
N ASN A 392 -33.52 33.39 10.86
CA ASN A 392 -34.00 32.76 9.63
C ASN A 392 -32.88 31.87 9.08
N ILE A 393 -32.97 30.58 9.36
CA ILE A 393 -31.89 29.63 9.10
C ILE A 393 -32.28 28.58 8.05
N ALA A 394 -31.27 28.02 7.39
CA ALA A 394 -31.38 26.74 6.71
C ALA A 394 -30.73 25.67 7.60
N CYS A 395 -31.50 24.65 7.96
CA CYS A 395 -31.03 23.52 8.77
C CYS A 395 -30.98 22.26 7.90
N THR A 396 -29.80 21.70 7.71
CA THR A 396 -29.60 20.44 7.00
C THR A 396 -29.56 19.29 8.00
N VAL A 397 -30.42 18.30 7.79
CA VAL A 397 -30.63 17.15 8.66
C VAL A 397 -30.30 15.86 7.90
N ARG A 398 -29.64 14.91 8.57
CA ARG A 398 -29.46 13.53 8.13
C ARG A 398 -30.18 12.61 9.10
N GLY A 399 -31.31 12.02 8.70
CA GLY A 399 -32.10 11.19 9.61
C GLY A 399 -32.50 11.94 10.89
N ASP A 400 -31.93 11.56 12.03
CA ASP A 400 -32.10 12.18 13.35
C ASP A 400 -30.86 12.98 13.80
N GLU A 401 -30.10 13.56 12.87
CA GLU A 401 -28.94 14.40 13.18
C GLU A 401 -28.94 15.71 12.39
N ILE A 402 -28.65 16.83 13.05
CA ILE A 402 -28.38 18.12 12.43
C ILE A 402 -26.91 18.16 11.99
N VAL A 403 -26.68 18.19 10.68
CA VAL A 403 -25.33 18.16 10.09
C VAL A 403 -24.84 19.54 9.63
N SER A 404 -25.73 20.51 9.46
CA SER A 404 -25.35 21.89 9.12
C SER A 404 -26.46 22.88 9.45
N VAL A 405 -26.07 24.07 9.90
CA VAL A 405 -26.96 25.22 10.06
C VAL A 405 -26.31 26.43 9.39
N GLY A 406 -27.06 27.11 8.52
CA GLY A 406 -26.60 28.26 7.73
C GLY A 406 -27.71 29.30 7.56
N ASP A 407 -27.50 30.27 6.67
CA ASP A 407 -28.50 31.30 6.35
C ASP A 407 -29.63 30.70 5.51
N ILE A 408 -30.87 31.13 5.74
CA ILE A 408 -32.03 30.68 4.95
C ILE A 408 -31.89 31.00 3.45
N ASN A 409 -31.11 32.02 3.10
CA ASN A 409 -30.87 32.45 1.72
C ASN A 409 -29.68 31.75 1.08
N ASP A 410 -28.97 30.88 1.81
CA ASP A 410 -27.85 30.14 1.25
C ASP A 410 -28.33 29.25 0.11
N LYS A 411 -27.94 29.63 -1.11
CA LYS A 411 -28.15 28.86 -2.33
C LYS A 411 -27.26 27.62 -2.39
N GLU A 412 -26.58 27.26 -1.30
CA GLU A 412 -25.78 26.04 -1.25
C GLU A 412 -26.66 24.84 -1.58
N GLU A 413 -26.40 24.22 -2.72
CA GLU A 413 -27.03 22.99 -3.11
C GLU A 413 -26.48 21.83 -2.26
N LEU A 414 -27.30 20.82 -2.02
CA LEU A 414 -26.86 19.62 -1.33
C LEU A 414 -26.24 18.68 -2.35
N TYR A 415 -24.99 18.31 -2.14
CA TYR A 415 -24.29 17.35 -2.98
C TYR A 415 -23.97 16.07 -2.22
N GLY A 416 -23.83 15.00 -2.98
CA GLY A 416 -23.37 13.71 -2.52
C GLY A 416 -22.56 13.03 -3.62
N ILE A 417 -21.75 12.07 -3.21
CA ILE A 417 -20.87 11.33 -4.11
C ILE A 417 -21.16 9.85 -4.02
N ALA A 418 -21.23 9.16 -5.15
CA ALA A 418 -21.14 7.71 -5.21
C ALA A 418 -19.75 7.33 -5.74
N ILE A 419 -19.08 6.38 -5.10
CA ILE A 419 -17.73 5.92 -5.46
C ILE A 419 -17.77 4.41 -5.67
N ASP A 420 -17.24 3.98 -6.81
CA ASP A 420 -16.92 2.58 -7.10
C ASP A 420 -15.40 2.40 -7.05
N ILE A 421 -14.93 1.62 -6.08
CA ILE A 421 -13.52 1.38 -5.80
C ILE A 421 -13.15 0.01 -6.37
N GLY A 422 -12.75 0.01 -7.63
CA GLY A 422 -12.15 -1.13 -8.29
C GLY A 422 -10.67 -1.30 -7.91
N THR A 423 -10.11 -2.48 -8.16
CA THR A 423 -8.69 -2.76 -7.95
C THR A 423 -7.78 -1.92 -8.84
N THR A 424 -8.21 -1.62 -10.06
CA THR A 424 -7.44 -0.88 -11.06
C THR A 424 -7.91 0.56 -11.21
N THR A 425 -9.17 0.85 -10.83
CA THR A 425 -9.83 2.13 -11.12
C THR A 425 -10.71 2.54 -9.95
N ILE A 426 -10.73 3.83 -9.65
CA ILE A 426 -11.75 4.46 -8.81
C ILE A 426 -12.64 5.34 -9.70
N ALA A 427 -13.96 5.10 -9.68
CA ALA A 427 -14.94 5.92 -10.39
C ALA A 427 -15.78 6.72 -9.39
N LEU A 428 -15.89 8.03 -9.60
CA LEU A 428 -16.57 8.99 -8.73
C LEU A 428 -17.72 9.66 -9.49
N TYR A 429 -18.91 9.60 -8.92
CA TYR A 429 -20.13 10.20 -9.48
C TYR A 429 -20.65 11.29 -8.54
N LEU A 430 -20.67 12.54 -8.99
CA LEU A 430 -21.20 13.66 -8.23
C LEU A 430 -22.67 13.92 -8.56
N TYR A 431 -23.51 14.01 -7.54
CA TYR A 431 -24.95 14.27 -7.67
C TYR A 431 -25.39 15.43 -6.79
N ASN A 432 -26.34 16.21 -7.32
CA ASN A 432 -27.18 17.07 -6.48
C ASN A 432 -28.24 16.17 -5.83
N ILE A 433 -28.10 15.92 -4.54
CA ILE A 433 -28.95 14.98 -3.78
C ILE A 433 -30.30 15.59 -3.39
N SER A 434 -30.54 16.88 -3.65
CA SER A 434 -31.88 17.48 -3.51
C SER A 434 -32.75 17.24 -4.74
N THR A 435 -32.13 17.14 -5.92
CA THR A 435 -32.84 17.03 -7.20
C THR A 435 -32.67 15.67 -7.88
N GLY A 436 -31.70 14.87 -7.44
CA GLY A 436 -31.32 13.60 -8.06
C GLY A 436 -30.58 13.76 -9.37
N LYS A 437 -30.17 14.98 -9.73
CA LYS A 437 -29.48 15.25 -10.99
C LYS A 437 -27.99 14.94 -10.89
N LYS A 438 -27.49 14.22 -11.89
CA LYS A 438 -26.06 14.01 -12.13
C LYS A 438 -25.40 15.36 -12.42
N VAL A 439 -24.31 15.66 -11.73
CA VAL A 439 -23.52 16.87 -11.94
C VAL A 439 -22.31 16.56 -12.80
N ASP A 440 -21.52 15.55 -12.43
CA ASP A 440 -20.29 15.19 -13.13
C ASP A 440 -19.85 13.75 -12.81
N VAL A 441 -18.94 13.21 -13.62
CA VAL A 441 -18.33 11.89 -13.43
C VAL A 441 -16.83 11.98 -13.64
N TYR A 442 -16.08 11.34 -12.76
CA TYR A 442 -14.63 11.27 -12.78
C TYR A 442 -14.14 9.85 -12.60
N SER A 443 -12.94 9.59 -13.10
CA SER A 443 -12.25 8.32 -12.89
C SER A 443 -10.76 8.54 -12.72
N ALA A 444 -10.14 7.82 -11.80
CA ALA A 444 -8.69 7.73 -11.64
C ALA A 444 -8.22 6.28 -11.66
N LEU A 445 -6.93 6.08 -11.93
CA LEU A 445 -6.29 4.79 -11.73
C LEU A 445 -6.05 4.61 -10.23
N ASN A 446 -6.46 3.45 -9.70
CA ASN A 446 -6.23 3.12 -8.30
C ASN A 446 -4.73 2.96 -8.04
N HIS A 447 -4.14 3.91 -7.32
CA HIS A 447 -2.71 3.98 -7.06
C HIS A 447 -2.22 2.86 -6.13
N GLU A 448 -3.10 2.10 -5.48
CA GLU A 448 -2.72 0.91 -4.70
C GLU A 448 -1.98 -0.15 -5.53
N LYS A 449 -2.05 -0.09 -6.86
CA LYS A 449 -1.28 -0.95 -7.76
C LYS A 449 0.22 -0.96 -7.46
N VAL A 450 0.74 0.11 -6.84
CA VAL A 450 2.13 0.18 -6.39
C VAL A 450 2.48 -0.86 -5.32
N PHE A 451 1.51 -1.35 -4.55
CA PHE A 451 1.71 -2.32 -3.46
C PHE A 451 1.42 -3.76 -3.85
N GLY A 452 0.77 -3.98 -4.98
CA GLY A 452 0.40 -5.31 -5.45
C GLY A 452 -0.41 -5.23 -6.74
N ALA A 453 -0.16 -6.20 -7.63
CA ALA A 453 -0.85 -6.28 -8.92
C ALA A 453 -2.28 -6.80 -8.80
N ASP A 454 -2.60 -7.49 -7.70
CA ASP A 454 -3.91 -8.08 -7.42
C ASP A 454 -4.27 -7.93 -5.93
N VAL A 455 -5.49 -8.35 -5.58
CA VAL A 455 -6.02 -8.29 -4.21
C VAL A 455 -5.13 -9.07 -3.22
N ILE A 456 -4.68 -10.26 -3.58
CA ILE A 456 -3.93 -11.15 -2.67
C ILE A 456 -2.54 -10.59 -2.37
N SER A 457 -1.85 -10.07 -3.37
CA SER A 457 -0.54 -9.42 -3.21
C SER A 457 -0.65 -8.16 -2.35
N ARG A 458 -1.72 -7.37 -2.49
CA ARG A 458 -1.99 -6.23 -1.58
C ARG A 458 -2.26 -6.68 -0.15
N ILE A 459 -3.08 -7.72 0.06
CA ILE A 459 -3.30 -8.30 1.39
C ILE A 459 -1.96 -8.75 2.00
N ASN A 460 -1.13 -9.46 1.24
CA ASN A 460 0.19 -9.88 1.69
C ASN A 460 1.10 -8.70 2.04
N TYR A 461 1.03 -7.59 1.28
CA TYR A 461 1.74 -6.35 1.64
C TYR A 461 1.32 -5.85 3.03
N THR A 462 0.00 -5.81 3.32
CA THR A 462 -0.50 -5.37 4.64
C THR A 462 -0.06 -6.28 5.79
N ILE A 463 0.20 -7.56 5.51
CA ILE A 463 0.63 -8.55 6.52
C ILE A 463 2.14 -8.51 6.73
N THR A 464 2.92 -8.38 5.65
CA THR A 464 4.38 -8.57 5.67
C THR A 464 5.16 -7.29 5.91
N LYS A 465 4.59 -6.12 5.60
CA LYS A 465 5.24 -4.83 5.79
C LYS A 465 4.72 -4.14 7.04
N GLU A 466 5.64 -3.60 7.82
CA GLU A 466 5.31 -2.75 8.96
C GLU A 466 4.50 -1.53 8.48
N ASP A 467 3.39 -1.28 9.17
CA ASP A 467 2.44 -0.21 8.84
C ASP A 467 1.81 -0.33 7.44
N GLY A 468 1.83 -1.53 6.84
CA GLY A 468 1.40 -1.75 5.46
C GLY A 468 -0.06 -1.37 5.20
N LEU A 469 -0.96 -1.71 6.13
CA LEU A 469 -2.38 -1.36 6.03
C LEU A 469 -2.61 0.16 6.02
N ASN A 470 -2.01 0.89 6.96
CA ASN A 470 -2.15 2.34 7.03
C ASN A 470 -1.59 3.04 5.79
N LYS A 471 -0.53 2.51 5.18
CA LYS A 471 0.02 3.05 3.92
C LYS A 471 -0.93 2.89 2.74
N ILE A 472 -1.53 1.70 2.59
CA ILE A 472 -2.53 1.43 1.56
C ILE A 472 -3.75 2.34 1.79
N ASN A 473 -4.29 2.34 3.01
CA ASN A 473 -5.43 3.18 3.38
C ASN A 473 -5.13 4.67 3.10
N LYS A 474 -3.98 5.18 3.53
CA LYS A 474 -3.59 6.58 3.32
C LYS A 474 -3.61 6.94 1.84
N ILE A 475 -3.04 6.11 0.97
CA ILE A 475 -3.04 6.38 -0.47
C ILE A 475 -4.45 6.37 -1.06
N MET A 476 -5.31 5.44 -0.63
CA MET A 476 -6.71 5.45 -1.05
C MET A 476 -7.45 6.72 -0.61
N ILE A 477 -7.26 7.15 0.65
CA ILE A 477 -7.88 8.36 1.19
C ILE A 477 -7.36 9.63 0.50
N ASP A 478 -6.04 9.71 0.27
CA ASP A 478 -5.42 10.82 -0.45
C ASP A 478 -5.96 10.89 -1.89
N GLU A 479 -6.10 9.75 -2.58
CA GLU A 479 -6.66 9.68 -3.95
C GLU A 479 -8.14 10.09 -4.01
N ILE A 480 -8.97 9.64 -3.04
CA ILE A 480 -10.37 10.06 -2.93
C ILE A 480 -10.46 11.57 -2.69
N ASN A 481 -9.61 12.14 -1.84
CA ASN A 481 -9.57 13.57 -1.57
C ASN A 481 -9.14 14.38 -2.80
N ASP A 482 -8.15 13.91 -3.56
CA ASP A 482 -7.72 14.54 -4.80
C ASP A 482 -8.85 14.55 -5.84
N LEU A 483 -9.55 13.42 -6.00
CA LEU A 483 -10.75 13.32 -6.85
C LEU A 483 -11.85 14.30 -6.42
N ILE A 484 -12.14 14.37 -5.11
CA ILE A 484 -13.12 15.32 -4.57
C ILE A 484 -12.72 16.76 -4.90
N ASP A 485 -11.44 17.10 -4.72
CA ASP A 485 -10.92 18.43 -4.99
C ASP A 485 -11.01 18.80 -6.48
N ASP A 486 -10.71 17.87 -7.37
CA ASP A 486 -10.81 18.09 -8.82
C ASP A 486 -12.25 18.32 -9.27
N VAL A 487 -13.18 17.48 -8.77
CA VAL A 487 -14.61 17.62 -9.03
C VAL A 487 -15.13 18.96 -8.50
N CYS A 488 -14.77 19.32 -7.27
CA CYS A 488 -15.16 20.58 -6.64
C CYS A 488 -14.65 21.79 -7.41
N LYS A 489 -13.36 21.78 -7.82
CA LYS A 489 -12.74 22.87 -8.59
C LYS A 489 -13.41 23.06 -9.95
N LYS A 490 -13.62 21.98 -10.72
CA LYS A 490 -14.25 22.08 -12.05
C LYS A 490 -15.68 22.60 -11.96
N ASN A 491 -16.46 22.12 -10.98
CA ASN A 491 -17.87 22.44 -10.84
C ASN A 491 -18.13 23.70 -9.97
N LYS A 492 -17.07 24.33 -9.43
CA LYS A 492 -17.15 25.49 -8.53
C LYS A 492 -18.02 25.21 -7.29
N ILE A 493 -17.89 24.01 -6.75
CA ILE A 493 -18.59 23.53 -5.56
C ILE A 493 -17.66 23.61 -4.36
N HIS A 494 -18.19 24.03 -3.21
CA HIS A 494 -17.44 23.99 -1.96
C HIS A 494 -17.54 22.60 -1.33
N ARG A 495 -16.43 22.04 -0.81
CA ARG A 495 -16.42 20.70 -0.22
C ARG A 495 -17.42 20.52 0.93
N ASN A 496 -17.71 21.58 1.68
CA ASN A 496 -18.69 21.55 2.76
C ASN A 496 -20.13 21.40 2.27
N SER A 497 -20.39 21.59 0.98
CA SER A 497 -21.70 21.33 0.37
C SER A 497 -21.89 19.84 0.02
N ILE A 498 -20.88 18.99 0.25
CA ILE A 498 -20.94 17.54 0.07
C ILE A 498 -21.20 16.88 1.42
N TYR A 499 -22.37 16.25 1.58
CA TYR A 499 -22.84 15.75 2.87
C TYR A 499 -22.74 14.23 3.02
N GLU A 500 -22.69 13.50 1.91
CA GLU A 500 -22.65 12.03 1.96
C GLU A 500 -21.88 11.42 0.80
N ILE A 501 -21.13 10.37 1.11
CA ILE A 501 -20.47 9.49 0.16
C ILE A 501 -21.08 8.09 0.30
N THR A 502 -21.47 7.46 -0.80
CA THR A 502 -21.75 6.02 -0.85
C THR A 502 -20.60 5.32 -1.58
N ALA A 503 -19.94 4.36 -0.94
CA ALA A 503 -18.81 3.63 -1.49
C ALA A 503 -19.13 2.15 -1.71
N VAL A 504 -18.79 1.64 -2.88
CA VAL A 504 -18.88 0.22 -3.25
C VAL A 504 -17.53 -0.27 -3.77
N GLY A 505 -17.33 -1.58 -3.72
CA GLY A 505 -16.10 -2.23 -4.17
C GLY A 505 -16.04 -3.66 -3.64
N ASN A 506 -15.05 -4.42 -4.11
CA ASN A 506 -14.85 -5.76 -3.57
C ASN A 506 -14.49 -5.69 -2.07
N THR A 507 -14.63 -6.81 -1.37
CA THR A 507 -14.51 -6.85 0.09
C THR A 507 -13.17 -6.31 0.59
N THR A 508 -12.08 -6.55 -0.13
CA THR A 508 -10.75 -6.05 0.26
C THR A 508 -10.65 -4.54 0.09
N MET A 509 -11.14 -3.99 -1.03
CA MET A 509 -11.13 -2.54 -1.25
C MET A 509 -11.91 -1.79 -0.18
N ILE A 510 -13.08 -2.30 0.23
CA ILE A 510 -13.88 -1.71 1.30
C ILE A 510 -13.19 -1.81 2.67
N HIS A 511 -12.47 -2.90 2.94
CA HIS A 511 -11.68 -3.00 4.16
C HIS A 511 -10.49 -2.04 4.16
N PHE A 512 -9.79 -1.87 3.03
CA PHE A 512 -8.72 -0.89 2.91
C PHE A 512 -9.21 0.54 3.07
N LEU A 513 -10.36 0.89 2.47
CA LEU A 513 -11.02 2.19 2.64
C LEU A 513 -11.26 2.52 4.11
N LEU A 514 -11.75 1.54 4.87
CA LEU A 514 -12.10 1.71 6.28
C LEU A 514 -10.93 1.44 7.25
N ASN A 515 -9.73 1.26 6.71
CA ASN A 515 -8.52 0.93 7.47
C ASN A 515 -8.66 -0.33 8.36
N VAL A 516 -9.37 -1.34 7.86
CA VAL A 516 -9.65 -2.61 8.54
C VAL A 516 -8.77 -3.72 7.99
N SER A 517 -8.22 -4.56 8.88
CA SER A 517 -7.34 -5.66 8.48
C SER A 517 -8.03 -6.68 7.56
N CYS A 518 -7.36 -7.02 6.46
CA CYS A 518 -7.79 -8.06 5.51
C CYS A 518 -7.10 -9.41 5.74
N LYS A 519 -6.37 -9.59 6.84
CA LYS A 519 -5.47 -10.75 7.05
C LYS A 519 -6.17 -12.10 6.81
N ASN A 520 -7.40 -12.24 7.26
CA ASN A 520 -8.15 -13.51 7.18
C ASN A 520 -8.92 -13.69 5.87
N ILE A 521 -8.96 -12.68 4.99
CA ILE A 521 -9.58 -12.79 3.66
C ILE A 521 -8.75 -13.71 2.76
N ALA A 522 -7.42 -13.59 2.80
CA ALA A 522 -6.51 -14.42 2.00
C ALA A 522 -6.17 -15.78 2.63
N ASN A 523 -6.63 -16.05 3.86
CA ASN A 523 -6.32 -17.28 4.58
C ASN A 523 -7.58 -18.09 4.80
N SER A 524 -7.59 -19.36 4.40
CA SER A 524 -8.69 -20.28 4.68
C SER A 524 -9.00 -20.27 6.19
N PRO A 525 -10.27 -20.09 6.62
CA PRO A 525 -11.50 -20.23 5.83
C PRO A 525 -12.05 -18.94 5.17
N PHE A 526 -11.19 -18.01 4.78
CA PHE A 526 -11.50 -16.81 3.99
C PHE A 526 -12.55 -15.91 4.65
N ILE A 527 -12.30 -15.47 5.88
CA ILE A 527 -13.29 -14.73 6.68
C ILE A 527 -12.95 -13.24 6.73
N PRO A 528 -13.83 -12.36 6.21
CA PRO A 528 -13.66 -10.92 6.36
C PRO A 528 -14.06 -10.48 7.78
N VAL A 529 -13.63 -9.28 8.20
CA VAL A 529 -13.97 -8.73 9.52
C VAL A 529 -15.46 -8.41 9.62
N PHE A 530 -16.03 -7.89 8.54
CA PHE A 530 -17.45 -7.58 8.46
C PHE A 530 -17.97 -7.78 7.04
N THR A 531 -19.29 -7.94 6.94
CA THR A 531 -20.03 -7.96 5.66
C THR A 531 -21.32 -7.13 5.73
N SER A 532 -21.60 -6.50 6.87
CA SER A 532 -22.72 -5.57 7.04
C SER A 532 -22.44 -4.23 6.35
N LYS A 533 -23.49 -3.46 6.09
CA LYS A 533 -23.34 -2.04 5.75
C LYS A 533 -22.63 -1.32 6.90
N MET A 534 -21.74 -0.39 6.58
CA MET A 534 -21.06 0.45 7.58
C MET A 534 -21.31 1.93 7.28
N GLN A 535 -21.33 2.74 8.34
CA GLN A 535 -21.50 4.19 8.25
C GLN A 535 -20.56 4.86 9.23
N PHE A 536 -19.77 5.81 8.76
CA PHE A 536 -18.82 6.56 9.57
C PHE A 536 -18.87 8.04 9.20
N LYS A 537 -18.47 8.90 10.13
CA LYS A 537 -18.17 10.28 9.79
C LYS A 537 -16.96 10.32 8.85
N ALA A 538 -17.06 11.10 7.79
CA ALA A 538 -16.01 11.15 6.76
C ALA A 538 -14.67 11.64 7.33
N HIS A 539 -14.71 12.59 8.27
CA HIS A 539 -13.50 13.13 8.90
C HIS A 539 -12.75 12.11 9.77
N ASP A 540 -13.42 11.11 10.33
CA ASP A 540 -12.77 10.04 11.10
C ASP A 540 -11.87 9.16 10.22
N LEU A 541 -12.15 9.10 8.93
CA LEU A 541 -11.34 8.40 7.92
C LEU A 541 -10.37 9.34 7.18
N GLY A 542 -10.36 10.64 7.49
CA GLY A 542 -9.55 11.63 6.79
C GLY A 542 -10.10 12.08 5.42
N ILE A 543 -11.39 11.86 5.16
CA ILE A 543 -12.05 12.30 3.92
C ILE A 543 -12.61 13.72 4.09
N ASN A 544 -12.26 14.60 3.16
CA ASN A 544 -12.46 16.05 3.26
C ASN A 544 -13.74 16.51 2.54
N ILE A 545 -14.90 16.24 3.16
CA ILE A 545 -16.20 16.79 2.75
C ILE A 545 -16.75 17.71 3.84
N ASN A 546 -18.07 17.89 3.94
CA ASN A 546 -18.67 18.53 5.11
C ASN A 546 -18.15 17.89 6.41
N PRO A 547 -17.74 18.68 7.42
CA PRO A 547 -17.23 18.14 8.68
C PRO A 547 -18.18 17.18 9.40
N GLU A 548 -19.49 17.30 9.19
CA GLU A 548 -20.49 16.38 9.76
C GLU A 548 -20.99 15.35 8.74
N GLY A 549 -20.39 15.31 7.55
CA GLY A 549 -20.73 14.43 6.46
C GLY A 549 -20.34 12.97 6.72
N TYR A 550 -21.00 12.08 5.99
CA TYR A 550 -20.87 10.64 6.18
C TYR A 550 -20.28 9.94 4.97
N ILE A 551 -19.60 8.83 5.24
CA ILE A 551 -19.34 7.78 4.24
C ILE A 551 -20.09 6.52 4.63
N VAL A 552 -20.76 5.93 3.65
CA VAL A 552 -21.63 4.77 3.79
C VAL A 552 -21.19 3.69 2.81
N THR A 553 -21.00 2.47 3.29
CA THR A 553 -20.71 1.32 2.43
C THR A 553 -21.93 0.44 2.27
N LEU A 554 -22.10 -0.15 1.10
CA LEU A 554 -23.08 -1.22 0.91
C LEU A 554 -22.61 -2.50 1.62
N PRO A 555 -23.55 -3.40 1.96
CA PRO A 555 -23.21 -4.70 2.51
C PRO A 555 -22.46 -5.55 1.48
N MET A 556 -21.70 -6.51 1.98
CA MET A 556 -20.92 -7.48 1.20
C MET A 556 -21.47 -8.88 1.51
N VAL A 557 -21.15 -9.89 0.70
CA VAL A 557 -21.64 -11.26 0.93
C VAL A 557 -20.55 -12.13 1.56
N ALA A 558 -19.34 -12.11 1.01
CA ALA A 558 -18.23 -12.98 1.40
C ALA A 558 -16.88 -12.30 1.13
N SER A 559 -15.76 -13.00 1.35
CA SER A 559 -14.41 -12.49 1.07
C SER A 559 -14.17 -12.06 -0.38
N TYR A 560 -14.79 -12.78 -1.32
CA TYR A 560 -14.62 -12.53 -2.77
C TYR A 560 -15.92 -12.08 -3.46
N ILE A 561 -16.97 -11.77 -2.70
CA ILE A 561 -18.21 -11.18 -3.20
C ILE A 561 -18.49 -9.94 -2.37
N GLY A 562 -18.13 -8.79 -2.93
CA GLY A 562 -18.16 -7.50 -2.26
C GLY A 562 -19.46 -6.75 -2.43
N SER A 563 -19.38 -5.45 -2.14
CA SER A 563 -20.52 -4.54 -2.20
C SER A 563 -20.75 -4.01 -3.62
N ASP A 564 -19.72 -4.08 -4.47
CA ASP A 564 -19.79 -3.96 -5.93
C ASP A 564 -20.78 -4.96 -6.55
N THR A 565 -20.68 -6.24 -6.20
CA THR A 565 -21.62 -7.27 -6.70
C THR A 565 -23.04 -7.00 -6.21
N VAL A 566 -23.21 -6.64 -4.93
CA VAL A 566 -24.53 -6.28 -4.38
C VAL A 566 -25.10 -5.05 -5.09
N ALA A 567 -24.27 -4.05 -5.39
CA ALA A 567 -24.64 -2.88 -6.14
C ALA A 567 -25.03 -3.21 -7.60
N ALA A 568 -24.34 -4.16 -8.25
CA ALA A 568 -24.69 -4.64 -9.58
C ALA A 568 -26.04 -5.39 -9.61
N ILE A 569 -26.33 -6.20 -8.59
CA ILE A 569 -27.65 -6.84 -8.42
C ILE A 569 -28.74 -5.78 -8.20
N LEU A 570 -28.44 -4.77 -7.38
CA LEU A 570 -29.35 -3.67 -7.09
C LEU A 570 -29.70 -2.91 -8.37
N SER A 571 -28.72 -2.56 -9.19
CA SER A 571 -28.93 -1.79 -10.42
C SER A 571 -29.59 -2.59 -11.54
N SER A 572 -29.29 -3.89 -11.67
CA SER A 572 -29.92 -4.77 -12.68
C SER A 572 -31.39 -5.12 -12.38
N ARG A 573 -31.84 -4.95 -11.13
CA ARG A 573 -33.18 -5.31 -10.65
C ARG A 573 -33.53 -6.79 -10.85
N MET A 574 -32.55 -7.67 -11.03
CA MET A 574 -32.79 -9.10 -11.25
C MET A 574 -33.53 -9.75 -10.07
N TYR A 575 -33.32 -9.25 -8.85
CA TYR A 575 -34.00 -9.68 -7.62
C TYR A 575 -35.49 -9.28 -7.55
N LEU A 576 -36.02 -8.53 -8.52
CA LEU A 576 -37.45 -8.21 -8.63
C LEU A 576 -38.15 -9.05 -9.71
N LYS A 577 -37.38 -9.70 -10.59
CA LYS A 577 -37.90 -10.41 -11.76
C LYS A 577 -38.39 -11.81 -11.37
N LYS A 578 -39.40 -12.30 -12.10
CA LYS A 578 -39.87 -13.69 -11.93
C LYS A 578 -38.96 -14.66 -12.66
N GLU A 579 -38.46 -14.22 -13.80
CA GLU A 579 -37.56 -14.95 -14.67
C GLU A 579 -36.18 -15.08 -14.03
N ILE A 580 -35.48 -16.18 -14.30
CA ILE A 580 -34.10 -16.38 -13.86
C ILE A 580 -33.17 -15.58 -14.76
N ASN A 581 -32.25 -14.84 -14.14
CA ASN A 581 -31.25 -14.07 -14.86
C ASN A 581 -29.86 -14.43 -14.36
N LEU A 582 -28.89 -14.33 -15.26
CA LEU A 582 -27.46 -14.45 -14.97
C LEU A 582 -26.85 -13.04 -15.00
N LEU A 583 -25.99 -12.71 -14.05
CA LEU A 583 -25.18 -11.50 -14.04
C LEU A 583 -23.71 -11.93 -13.98
N LEU A 584 -22.91 -11.36 -14.86
CA LEU A 584 -21.47 -11.57 -14.95
C LEU A 584 -20.77 -10.22 -14.86
N ASP A 585 -20.07 -10.00 -13.76
CA ASP A 585 -19.06 -8.95 -13.67
C ASP A 585 -17.72 -9.56 -14.05
N ILE A 586 -17.14 -9.10 -15.15
CA ILE A 586 -15.94 -9.71 -15.71
C ILE A 586 -14.74 -8.80 -15.44
N GLY A 587 -13.94 -9.19 -14.45
CA GLY A 587 -12.62 -8.64 -14.18
C GLY A 587 -11.62 -9.73 -13.82
N THR A 588 -10.50 -9.35 -13.19
CA THR A 588 -9.47 -10.27 -12.69
C THR A 588 -10.05 -11.38 -11.81
N ASN A 589 -11.00 -11.01 -10.95
CA ASN A 589 -11.98 -11.94 -10.39
C ASN A 589 -13.28 -11.70 -11.16
N SER A 590 -14.00 -12.78 -11.44
CA SER A 590 -15.28 -12.69 -12.12
C SER A 590 -16.39 -13.10 -11.17
N GLU A 591 -17.20 -12.13 -10.77
CA GLU A 591 -18.35 -12.35 -9.91
C GLU A 591 -19.56 -12.75 -10.75
N ILE A 592 -20.14 -13.89 -10.38
CA ILE A 592 -21.20 -14.56 -11.12
C ILE A 592 -22.40 -14.65 -10.18
N VAL A 593 -23.55 -14.14 -10.62
CA VAL A 593 -24.80 -14.21 -9.86
C VAL A 593 -25.91 -14.79 -10.72
N LEU A 594 -26.59 -15.81 -10.21
CA LEU A 594 -27.70 -16.47 -10.90
C LEU A 594 -28.94 -16.44 -10.00
N GLY A 595 -30.07 -15.97 -10.53
CA GLY A 595 -31.34 -16.09 -9.83
C GLY A 595 -32.38 -15.05 -10.21
N ASN A 596 -33.35 -14.87 -9.31
CA ASN A 596 -34.55 -14.06 -9.50
C ASN A 596 -35.06 -13.52 -8.16
N LYS A 597 -36.33 -13.12 -8.08
CA LYS A 597 -36.98 -12.67 -6.84
C LYS A 597 -37.10 -13.71 -5.72
N ASP A 598 -37.01 -15.00 -6.04
CA ASP A 598 -37.21 -16.09 -5.08
C ASP A 598 -35.89 -16.49 -4.41
N GLY A 599 -34.75 -16.12 -4.98
CA GLY A 599 -33.42 -16.36 -4.42
C GLY A 599 -32.29 -16.10 -5.42
N LEU A 600 -31.10 -15.89 -4.90
CA LEU A 600 -29.89 -15.62 -5.67
C LEU A 600 -28.77 -16.57 -5.24
N PHE A 601 -28.00 -17.06 -6.20
CA PHE A 601 -26.77 -17.83 -5.98
C PHE A 601 -25.61 -16.98 -6.50
N ALA A 602 -24.51 -16.93 -5.76
CA ALA A 602 -23.34 -16.16 -6.17
C ALA A 602 -22.04 -16.94 -5.94
N CYS A 603 -21.09 -16.79 -6.85
CA CYS A 603 -19.71 -17.26 -6.69
C CYS A 603 -18.73 -16.29 -7.34
N SER A 604 -17.46 -16.35 -6.92
CA SER A 604 -16.38 -15.61 -7.56
C SER A 604 -15.43 -16.63 -8.20
N ALA A 605 -15.16 -16.45 -9.49
CA ALA A 605 -14.24 -17.28 -10.26
C ALA A 605 -12.90 -16.55 -10.44
N ALA A 606 -11.80 -17.22 -10.12
CA ALA A 606 -10.45 -16.71 -10.35
C ALA A 606 -10.08 -16.81 -11.84
N ALA A 607 -10.63 -15.91 -12.66
CA ALA A 607 -10.37 -15.86 -14.10
C ALA A 607 -8.94 -15.38 -14.42
N GLY A 608 -8.36 -14.56 -13.54
CA GLY A 608 -7.08 -13.91 -13.79
C GLY A 608 -7.22 -12.74 -14.78
N PRO A 609 -6.14 -11.95 -14.95
CA PRO A 609 -6.25 -10.64 -15.60
C PRO A 609 -6.14 -10.69 -17.13
N ALA A 610 -6.31 -11.86 -17.75
CA ALA A 610 -6.12 -12.05 -19.20
C ALA A 610 -7.00 -11.11 -20.02
N PHE A 611 -8.26 -10.94 -19.63
CA PHE A 611 -9.22 -10.03 -20.27
C PHE A 611 -8.97 -8.54 -19.97
N GLU A 612 -8.11 -8.22 -19.01
CA GLU A 612 -7.62 -6.85 -18.78
C GLU A 612 -6.34 -6.56 -19.58
N GLY A 613 -5.89 -7.52 -20.40
CA GLY A 613 -4.63 -7.45 -21.16
C GLY A 613 -3.39 -7.78 -20.32
N ALA A 614 -3.54 -8.03 -19.01
CA ALA A 614 -2.43 -8.43 -18.16
C ALA A 614 -2.17 -9.94 -18.28
N GLY A 615 -0.89 -10.34 -18.28
CA GLY A 615 -0.48 -11.72 -18.53
C GLY A 615 -0.43 -12.13 -20.01
N ILE A 616 -0.87 -11.24 -20.91
CA ILE A 616 -0.77 -11.39 -22.36
C ILE A 616 0.45 -10.63 -22.88
N THR A 617 1.22 -11.24 -23.78
CA THR A 617 2.54 -10.77 -24.24
C THR A 617 2.50 -9.34 -24.79
N CYS A 618 1.62 -9.10 -25.77
CA CYS A 618 1.34 -7.77 -26.32
C CYS A 618 0.06 -7.15 -25.72
N GLY A 619 -0.37 -7.59 -24.53
CA GLY A 619 -1.59 -7.11 -23.90
C GLY A 619 -1.44 -5.77 -23.18
N MET A 620 -2.50 -4.97 -23.19
CA MET A 620 -2.58 -3.67 -22.51
C MET A 620 -4.02 -3.33 -22.12
N GLY A 621 -4.20 -2.34 -21.25
CA GLY A 621 -5.54 -1.84 -20.91
C GLY A 621 -6.23 -1.13 -22.09
N GLY A 622 -7.54 -0.90 -21.97
CA GLY A 622 -8.35 -0.17 -22.95
C GLY A 622 -8.02 1.33 -22.98
N ILE A 623 -6.94 1.70 -23.65
CA ILE A 623 -6.49 3.08 -23.84
C ILE A 623 -6.17 3.34 -25.32
N ALA A 624 -6.06 4.61 -25.71
CA ALA A 624 -5.75 4.98 -27.09
C ALA A 624 -4.53 4.23 -27.64
N GLY A 625 -4.70 3.60 -28.81
CA GLY A 625 -3.70 2.73 -29.45
C GLY A 625 -3.83 1.24 -29.10
N ALA A 626 -4.70 0.84 -28.17
CA ALA A 626 -5.01 -0.57 -27.98
C ALA A 626 -5.89 -1.07 -29.13
N ILE A 627 -5.59 -2.26 -29.64
CA ILE A 627 -6.44 -2.99 -30.60
C ILE A 627 -7.68 -3.49 -29.86
N GLU A 628 -8.84 -2.93 -30.19
CA GLU A 628 -10.12 -3.21 -29.52
C GLU A 628 -11.02 -4.15 -30.28
N HIS A 629 -10.80 -4.31 -31.58
CA HIS A 629 -11.59 -5.18 -32.44
C HIS A 629 -10.68 -5.86 -33.45
N VAL A 630 -10.93 -7.15 -33.71
CA VAL A 630 -10.23 -7.92 -34.73
C VAL A 630 -11.27 -8.57 -35.65
N ASP A 631 -11.15 -8.29 -36.94
CA ASP A 631 -11.99 -8.85 -38.00
C ASP A 631 -11.11 -9.35 -39.13
N PHE A 632 -11.03 -10.67 -39.26
CA PHE A 632 -10.25 -11.36 -40.29
C PHE A 632 -10.77 -11.13 -41.72
N THR A 633 -11.95 -10.52 -41.89
CA THR A 633 -12.51 -10.19 -43.20
C THR A 633 -12.08 -8.81 -43.73
N ASN A 634 -11.47 -7.96 -42.89
CA ASN A 634 -11.08 -6.58 -43.22
C ASN A 634 -9.56 -6.42 -43.40
N ILE A 635 -9.14 -5.32 -44.04
CA ILE A 635 -7.73 -4.90 -44.13
C ILE A 635 -7.61 -3.41 -43.72
N PRO A 636 -6.89 -3.07 -42.63
CA PRO A 636 -6.26 -3.99 -41.67
C PRO A 636 -7.30 -4.86 -40.96
N VAL A 637 -6.87 -6.02 -40.45
CA VAL A 637 -7.75 -6.99 -39.77
C VAL A 637 -8.17 -6.53 -38.37
N TYR A 638 -7.95 -5.26 -38.01
CA TYR A 638 -8.18 -4.75 -36.67
C TYR A 638 -8.51 -3.26 -36.66
N ALA A 639 -9.11 -2.80 -35.56
CA ALA A 639 -9.33 -1.40 -35.22
C ALA A 639 -8.69 -1.05 -33.87
N THR A 640 -8.27 0.21 -33.70
CA THR A 640 -7.65 0.71 -32.47
C THR A 640 -8.49 1.80 -31.81
N ILE A 641 -8.45 1.83 -30.48
CA ILE A 641 -9.06 2.91 -29.69
C ILE A 641 -8.46 4.25 -30.11
N GLY A 642 -9.32 5.19 -30.50
CA GLY A 642 -8.92 6.52 -30.94
C GLY A 642 -8.33 6.59 -32.35
N ASN A 643 -8.33 5.47 -33.10
CA ASN A 643 -7.83 5.41 -34.47
C ASN A 643 -6.37 5.92 -34.62
N VAL A 644 -5.52 5.54 -33.66
CA VAL A 644 -4.07 5.85 -33.64
C VAL A 644 -3.24 4.58 -33.87
N GLU A 645 -1.91 4.72 -34.02
CA GLU A 645 -1.03 3.57 -34.23
C GLU A 645 -1.17 2.52 -33.11
N PRO A 646 -1.19 1.22 -33.46
CA PRO A 646 -1.43 0.16 -32.49
C PRO A 646 -0.21 -0.02 -31.58
N GLN A 647 -0.45 -0.17 -30.28
CA GLN A 647 0.58 -0.37 -29.25
C GLN A 647 0.46 -1.72 -28.52
N GLY A 648 -0.64 -2.43 -28.75
CA GLY A 648 -0.94 -3.70 -28.08
C GLY A 648 -2.41 -4.07 -28.23
N LEU A 649 -2.83 -5.13 -27.54
CA LEU A 649 -4.18 -5.71 -27.55
C LEU A 649 -4.89 -5.42 -26.23
N CYS A 650 -6.09 -4.84 -26.27
CA CYS A 650 -6.96 -4.84 -25.08
C CYS A 650 -7.86 -6.07 -25.05
N GLY A 651 -8.57 -6.24 -23.94
CA GLY A 651 -9.42 -7.40 -23.70
C GLY A 651 -10.35 -7.76 -24.86
N SER A 652 -11.12 -6.78 -25.36
CA SER A 652 -12.10 -7.00 -26.43
C SER A 652 -11.42 -7.51 -27.70
N GLY A 653 -10.26 -6.92 -28.05
CA GLY A 653 -9.43 -7.37 -29.17
C GLY A 653 -8.86 -8.77 -28.96
N ILE A 654 -8.51 -9.15 -27.71
CA ILE A 654 -8.07 -10.51 -27.38
C ILE A 654 -9.21 -11.51 -27.61
N VAL A 655 -10.43 -11.21 -27.15
CA VAL A 655 -11.59 -12.10 -27.33
C VAL A 655 -11.93 -12.26 -28.80
N ASP A 656 -11.98 -11.17 -29.57
CA ASP A 656 -12.24 -11.23 -31.02
C ASP A 656 -11.17 -12.01 -31.77
N LEU A 657 -9.89 -11.80 -31.42
CA LEU A 657 -8.79 -12.51 -32.03
C LEU A 657 -8.90 -14.02 -31.79
N ILE A 658 -9.14 -14.45 -30.55
CA ILE A 658 -9.28 -15.86 -30.21
C ILE A 658 -10.55 -16.46 -30.82
N ALA A 659 -11.67 -15.72 -30.86
CA ALA A 659 -12.87 -16.16 -31.55
C ALA A 659 -12.60 -16.39 -33.05
N GLY A 660 -11.84 -15.50 -33.68
CA GLY A 660 -11.36 -15.71 -35.04
C GLY A 660 -10.44 -16.93 -35.16
N PHE A 661 -9.55 -17.16 -34.19
CA PHE A 661 -8.70 -18.36 -34.20
C PHE A 661 -9.51 -19.65 -34.17
N VAL A 662 -10.58 -19.70 -33.36
CA VAL A 662 -11.53 -20.83 -33.31
C VAL A 662 -12.24 -20.98 -34.65
N LYS A 663 -12.78 -19.88 -35.18
CA LYS A 663 -13.60 -19.86 -36.40
C LYS A 663 -12.84 -20.27 -37.66
N TYR A 664 -11.61 -19.78 -37.82
CA TYR A 664 -10.75 -20.02 -38.99
C TYR A 664 -9.78 -21.19 -38.80
N GLY A 665 -9.94 -21.98 -37.73
CA GLY A 665 -9.11 -23.16 -37.47
C GLY A 665 -7.62 -22.84 -37.26
N ILE A 666 -7.28 -21.65 -36.77
CA ILE A 666 -5.89 -21.28 -36.44
C ILE A 666 -5.44 -22.04 -35.17
N ILE A 667 -6.39 -22.38 -34.30
CA ILE A 667 -6.17 -23.21 -33.12
C ILE A 667 -7.08 -24.45 -33.13
N ASP A 668 -6.59 -25.55 -32.55
CA ASP A 668 -7.42 -26.73 -32.29
C ASP A 668 -8.28 -26.60 -31.02
N MET A 669 -9.14 -27.59 -30.77
CA MET A 669 -10.04 -27.62 -29.60
C MET A 669 -9.30 -27.53 -28.26
N THR A 670 -8.03 -27.93 -28.21
CA THR A 670 -7.19 -27.85 -27.00
C THR A 670 -6.54 -26.49 -26.84
N GLY A 671 -6.66 -25.59 -27.84
CA GLY A 671 -6.03 -24.29 -27.91
C GLY A 671 -4.61 -24.32 -28.50
N ARG A 672 -4.18 -25.40 -29.15
CA ARG A 672 -2.85 -25.47 -29.79
C ARG A 672 -2.83 -24.59 -31.03
N LEU A 673 -1.85 -23.70 -31.13
CA LEU A 673 -1.58 -22.92 -32.34
C LEU A 673 -1.01 -23.82 -33.44
N LEU A 674 -1.77 -23.98 -34.50
CA LEU A 674 -1.43 -24.82 -35.64
C LEU A 674 -0.33 -24.17 -36.50
N SER A 675 0.35 -24.97 -37.32
CA SER A 675 1.39 -24.48 -38.21
C SER A 675 0.79 -23.78 -39.43
N ASN A 676 1.61 -23.02 -40.16
CA ASN A 676 1.17 -22.43 -41.43
C ASN A 676 0.69 -23.53 -42.40
N GLU A 677 1.41 -24.65 -42.49
CA GLU A 677 1.03 -25.77 -43.35
C GLU A 677 -0.31 -26.37 -42.92
N GLU A 678 -0.49 -26.62 -41.62
CA GLU A 678 -1.74 -27.15 -41.06
C GLU A 678 -2.93 -26.23 -41.36
N VAL A 679 -2.77 -24.90 -41.25
CA VAL A 679 -3.87 -23.93 -41.47
C VAL A 679 -4.12 -23.65 -42.95
N SER A 680 -3.09 -23.71 -43.79
CA SER A 680 -3.19 -23.50 -45.24
C SER A 680 -4.05 -24.55 -45.95
N GLU A 681 -4.36 -25.68 -45.30
CA GLU A 681 -5.21 -26.73 -45.87
C GLU A 681 -6.69 -26.32 -45.99
N TYR A 682 -7.17 -25.38 -45.16
CA TYR A 682 -8.60 -25.03 -45.08
C TYR A 682 -8.89 -23.53 -44.94
N THR A 683 -7.87 -22.69 -44.79
CA THR A 683 -8.02 -21.23 -44.65
C THR A 683 -7.17 -20.48 -45.68
N ASP A 684 -7.59 -19.26 -46.05
CA ASP A 684 -6.87 -18.40 -46.99
C ASP A 684 -5.40 -18.20 -46.62
N LYS A 685 -4.52 -18.28 -47.64
CA LYS A 685 -3.06 -18.10 -47.47
C LYS A 685 -2.69 -16.82 -46.72
N GLY A 686 -3.43 -15.73 -46.93
CA GLY A 686 -3.16 -14.46 -46.24
C GLY A 686 -3.31 -14.50 -44.71
N ILE A 687 -4.08 -15.45 -44.18
CA ILE A 687 -4.20 -15.69 -42.73
C ILE A 687 -3.13 -16.68 -42.27
N ALA A 688 -2.92 -17.78 -43.01
CA ALA A 688 -1.89 -18.76 -42.68
C ALA A 688 -0.47 -18.17 -42.69
N ASP A 689 -0.17 -17.25 -43.61
CA ASP A 689 1.10 -16.52 -43.73
C ASP A 689 1.44 -15.66 -42.50
N ARG A 690 0.46 -15.39 -41.63
CA ARG A 690 0.67 -14.69 -40.35
C ARG A 690 1.21 -15.62 -39.25
N ILE A 691 1.16 -16.94 -39.45
CA ILE A 691 1.73 -17.92 -38.54
C ILE A 691 3.21 -18.08 -38.89
N ILE A 692 4.08 -17.59 -38.02
CA ILE A 692 5.53 -17.54 -38.27
C ILE A 692 6.31 -18.06 -37.08
N GLU A 693 7.56 -18.42 -37.32
CA GLU A 693 8.54 -18.62 -36.27
C GLU A 693 9.17 -17.27 -35.92
N TYR A 694 9.02 -16.84 -34.66
CA TYR A 694 9.50 -15.56 -34.17
C TYR A 694 10.12 -15.74 -32.79
N LYS A 695 11.37 -15.28 -32.62
CA LYS A 695 12.15 -15.41 -31.37
C LYS A 695 12.21 -16.85 -30.81
N GLY A 696 12.24 -17.85 -31.70
CA GLY A 696 12.36 -19.25 -31.33
C GLY A 696 11.06 -19.93 -30.89
N GLU A 697 9.91 -19.28 -31.08
CA GLU A 697 8.59 -19.89 -30.87
C GLU A 697 7.64 -19.60 -32.04
N ARG A 698 6.57 -20.40 -32.15
CA ARG A 698 5.51 -20.19 -33.13
C ARG A 698 4.53 -19.13 -32.61
N VAL A 699 4.26 -18.12 -33.43
CA VAL A 699 3.35 -17.02 -33.09
C VAL A 699 2.40 -16.71 -34.24
N PHE A 700 1.30 -16.03 -33.92
CA PHE A 700 0.46 -15.37 -34.90
C PHE A 700 0.82 -13.87 -34.95
N LEU A 701 1.30 -13.38 -36.09
CA LEU A 701 1.69 -11.99 -36.31
C LEU A 701 0.48 -11.14 -36.72
N LEU A 702 0.04 -10.27 -35.82
CA LEU A 702 -1.11 -9.39 -36.05
C LEU A 702 -0.69 -8.11 -36.78
N ASP A 703 0.37 -7.45 -36.31
CA ASP A 703 0.95 -6.28 -36.96
C ASP A 703 2.49 -6.36 -36.98
N LYS A 704 3.05 -6.36 -38.18
CA LYS A 704 4.50 -6.47 -38.39
C LYS A 704 5.24 -5.17 -38.06
N LYS A 705 4.61 -4.01 -38.30
CA LYS A 705 5.26 -2.69 -38.16
C LYS A 705 5.55 -2.39 -36.68
N ASN A 706 4.63 -2.73 -35.81
CA ASN A 706 4.65 -2.40 -34.38
C ASN A 706 4.99 -3.62 -33.50
N ASP A 707 5.45 -4.73 -34.10
CA ASP A 707 5.81 -5.96 -33.39
C ASP A 707 4.68 -6.53 -32.49
N ILE A 708 3.45 -6.57 -33.00
CA ILE A 708 2.28 -7.09 -32.27
C ILE A 708 1.98 -8.51 -32.73
N TYR A 709 2.14 -9.46 -31.82
CA TYR A 709 1.94 -10.89 -32.06
C TYR A 709 1.29 -11.57 -30.86
N VAL A 710 0.79 -12.78 -31.08
CA VAL A 710 0.15 -13.62 -30.06
C VAL A 710 0.81 -14.99 -30.01
N THR A 711 1.13 -15.43 -28.80
CA THR A 711 1.86 -16.67 -28.51
C THR A 711 0.93 -17.79 -28.06
N GLN A 712 1.44 -19.02 -28.03
CA GLN A 712 0.74 -20.15 -27.43
C GLN A 712 0.40 -19.92 -25.96
N LYS A 713 1.28 -19.23 -25.21
CA LYS A 713 1.07 -18.91 -23.80
C LYS A 713 -0.10 -17.95 -23.61
N ASP A 714 -0.26 -16.98 -24.50
CA ASP A 714 -1.36 -16.02 -24.46
C ASP A 714 -2.71 -16.73 -24.64
N ILE A 715 -2.79 -17.65 -25.61
CA ILE A 715 -3.99 -18.49 -25.84
C ILE A 715 -4.33 -19.30 -24.57
N ARG A 716 -3.31 -19.86 -23.90
CA ARG A 716 -3.49 -20.60 -22.64
C ARG A 716 -4.03 -19.72 -21.51
N GLN A 717 -3.61 -18.46 -21.42
CA GLN A 717 -4.17 -17.54 -20.40
C GLN A 717 -5.66 -17.27 -20.63
N VAL A 718 -6.08 -17.10 -21.89
CA VAL A 718 -7.50 -16.94 -22.24
C VAL A 718 -8.30 -18.20 -21.88
N GLN A 719 -7.74 -19.40 -22.13
CA GLN A 719 -8.39 -20.66 -21.75
C GLN A 719 -8.61 -20.80 -20.25
N LEU A 720 -7.62 -20.44 -19.43
CA LEU A 720 -7.74 -20.47 -17.97
C LEU A 720 -8.85 -19.53 -17.51
N ALA A 721 -8.88 -18.31 -18.04
CA ALA A 721 -9.87 -17.29 -17.67
C ALA A 721 -11.29 -17.72 -18.04
N LYS A 722 -11.51 -18.10 -19.30
CA LYS A 722 -12.84 -18.50 -19.77
C LYS A 722 -13.32 -19.84 -19.17
N GLY A 723 -12.40 -20.76 -18.90
CA GLY A 723 -12.69 -22.02 -18.22
C GLY A 723 -13.19 -21.81 -16.79
N ALA A 724 -12.58 -20.90 -16.03
CA ALA A 724 -13.01 -20.57 -14.67
C ALA A 724 -14.41 -19.97 -14.64
N ILE A 725 -14.70 -19.02 -15.54
CA ILE A 725 -16.00 -18.36 -15.63
C ILE A 725 -17.09 -19.36 -16.03
N LEU A 726 -16.86 -20.15 -17.08
CA LEU A 726 -17.84 -21.13 -17.56
C LEU A 726 -18.12 -22.20 -16.50
N ALA A 727 -17.09 -22.67 -15.77
CA ALA A 727 -17.25 -23.60 -14.68
C ALA A 727 -18.12 -23.02 -13.55
N GLY A 728 -17.88 -21.76 -13.16
CA GLY A 728 -18.70 -21.05 -12.20
C GLY A 728 -20.18 -20.98 -12.62
N ILE A 729 -20.45 -20.58 -13.87
CA ILE A 729 -21.82 -20.54 -14.42
C ILE A 729 -22.50 -21.91 -14.30
N ARG A 730 -21.83 -22.98 -14.76
CA ARG A 730 -22.39 -24.35 -14.74
C ARG A 730 -22.65 -24.87 -13.34
N ILE A 731 -21.77 -24.54 -12.39
CA ILE A 731 -21.94 -24.94 -10.99
C ILE A 731 -23.14 -24.22 -10.38
N LEU A 732 -23.30 -22.92 -10.61
CA LEU A 732 -24.47 -22.19 -10.11
C LEU A 732 -25.77 -22.75 -10.73
N MET A 733 -25.78 -23.05 -12.02
CA MET A 733 -26.94 -23.67 -12.68
C MET A 733 -27.27 -25.03 -12.07
N ARG A 734 -26.27 -25.86 -11.82
CA ARG A 734 -26.42 -27.17 -11.17
C ARG A 734 -26.96 -27.04 -9.74
N GLU A 735 -26.42 -26.11 -8.96
CA GLU A 735 -26.85 -25.83 -7.59
C GLU A 735 -28.29 -25.30 -7.53
N MET A 736 -28.72 -24.54 -8.55
CA MET A 736 -30.09 -24.05 -8.68
C MET A 736 -31.04 -25.09 -9.32
N GLY A 737 -30.51 -26.13 -9.96
CA GLY A 737 -31.27 -27.19 -10.61
C GLY A 737 -31.89 -26.78 -11.94
N ILE A 738 -31.22 -25.93 -12.73
CA ILE A 738 -31.73 -25.36 -13.98
C ILE A 738 -30.80 -25.62 -15.17
N ASN A 739 -31.33 -25.41 -16.38
CA ASN A 739 -30.60 -25.48 -17.64
C ASN A 739 -30.45 -24.09 -18.31
N THR A 740 -29.67 -23.99 -19.38
CA THR A 740 -29.42 -22.73 -20.11
C THR A 740 -30.71 -22.13 -20.70
N GLU A 741 -31.67 -22.98 -21.04
CA GLU A 741 -32.97 -22.60 -21.58
C GLU A 741 -33.80 -21.76 -20.59
N ASP A 742 -33.66 -22.04 -19.28
CA ASP A 742 -34.40 -21.39 -18.20
C ASP A 742 -33.92 -19.95 -17.90
N ILE A 743 -32.70 -19.61 -18.33
CA ILE A 743 -32.13 -18.28 -18.13
C ILE A 743 -32.76 -17.32 -19.16
N ALA A 744 -33.41 -16.27 -18.70
CA ALA A 744 -34.08 -15.30 -19.58
C ALA A 744 -33.15 -14.21 -20.10
N ASN A 745 -32.26 -13.69 -19.26
CA ASN A 745 -31.31 -12.64 -19.62
C ASN A 745 -29.94 -12.90 -18.99
N VAL A 746 -28.89 -12.44 -19.66
CA VAL A 746 -27.52 -12.44 -19.14
C VAL A 746 -27.01 -10.99 -19.09
N TYR A 747 -26.82 -10.44 -17.90
CA TYR A 747 -26.29 -9.11 -17.70
C TYR A 747 -24.77 -9.13 -17.71
N PHE A 748 -24.15 -8.46 -18.67
CA PHE A 748 -22.70 -8.22 -18.67
C PHE A 748 -22.44 -6.87 -17.99
N ALA A 749 -21.73 -6.93 -16.86
CA ALA A 749 -21.31 -5.79 -16.09
C ALA A 749 -19.79 -5.57 -16.19
N GLY A 750 -19.34 -4.45 -15.67
CA GLY A 750 -17.93 -4.12 -15.53
C GLY A 750 -17.33 -3.47 -16.78
N GLY A 751 -16.09 -3.00 -16.62
CA GLY A 751 -15.37 -2.25 -17.65
C GLY A 751 -15.19 -3.01 -18.95
N PHE A 752 -14.89 -4.30 -18.83
CA PHE A 752 -14.65 -5.20 -19.95
C PHE A 752 -15.95 -5.75 -20.56
N GLY A 753 -16.93 -6.13 -19.73
CA GLY A 753 -18.20 -6.70 -20.18
C GLY A 753 -19.01 -5.77 -21.10
N ASN A 754 -18.78 -4.45 -21.05
CA ASN A 754 -19.47 -3.48 -21.90
C ASN A 754 -18.90 -3.34 -23.32
N TYR A 755 -17.65 -3.73 -23.56
CA TYR A 755 -17.00 -3.59 -24.88
C TYR A 755 -16.70 -4.92 -25.55
N ILE A 756 -16.88 -6.03 -24.83
CA ILE A 756 -16.73 -7.37 -25.40
C ILE A 756 -17.79 -7.62 -26.48
N ASN A 757 -17.37 -8.18 -27.62
CA ASN A 757 -18.30 -8.69 -28.60
C ASN A 757 -18.97 -9.97 -28.06
N VAL A 758 -20.30 -9.95 -27.97
CA VAL A 758 -21.09 -11.04 -27.40
C VAL A 758 -20.96 -12.34 -28.22
N GLU A 759 -20.94 -12.25 -29.55
CA GLU A 759 -20.78 -13.43 -30.41
C GLU A 759 -19.39 -14.03 -30.19
N SER A 760 -18.34 -13.20 -30.17
CA SER A 760 -16.97 -13.66 -29.91
C SER A 760 -16.85 -14.30 -28.52
N ALA A 761 -17.47 -13.71 -27.49
CA ALA A 761 -17.50 -14.26 -26.13
C ALA A 761 -18.15 -15.65 -26.08
N ALA A 762 -19.29 -15.81 -26.76
CA ALA A 762 -19.97 -17.10 -26.88
C ALA A 762 -19.13 -18.10 -27.69
N GLU A 763 -18.49 -17.67 -28.77
CA GLU A 763 -17.69 -18.52 -29.66
C GLU A 763 -16.48 -19.13 -28.94
N ILE A 764 -15.77 -18.34 -28.12
CA ILE A 764 -14.67 -18.87 -27.30
C ILE A 764 -15.15 -19.75 -26.15
N GLY A 765 -16.45 -19.72 -25.82
CA GLY A 765 -17.04 -20.44 -24.69
C GLY A 765 -16.82 -19.73 -23.35
N LEU A 766 -16.85 -18.40 -23.32
CA LEU A 766 -16.89 -17.62 -22.07
C LEU A 766 -18.24 -17.78 -21.37
N ILE A 767 -19.31 -17.82 -22.16
CA ILE A 767 -20.66 -18.16 -21.76
C ILE A 767 -21.16 -19.36 -22.58
N PRO A 768 -22.18 -20.10 -22.11
CA PRO A 768 -22.88 -21.05 -22.96
C PRO A 768 -23.40 -20.37 -24.23
N TYR A 769 -23.16 -21.00 -25.39
CA TYR A 769 -23.45 -20.38 -26.69
C TYR A 769 -24.94 -20.07 -26.88
N GLU A 770 -25.80 -20.87 -26.28
CA GLU A 770 -27.26 -20.74 -26.30
C GLU A 770 -27.75 -19.45 -25.63
N LEU A 771 -26.90 -18.78 -24.84
CA LEU A 771 -27.24 -17.55 -24.13
C LEU A 771 -26.86 -16.27 -24.89
N LYS A 772 -26.18 -16.38 -26.03
CA LYS A 772 -25.63 -15.22 -26.76
C LYS A 772 -26.69 -14.15 -27.07
N ASP A 773 -27.87 -14.57 -27.50
CA ASP A 773 -28.96 -13.67 -27.90
C ASP A 773 -29.75 -13.11 -26.70
N LYS A 774 -29.39 -13.52 -25.48
CA LYS A 774 -29.99 -13.10 -24.22
C LYS A 774 -29.12 -12.10 -23.46
N VAL A 775 -27.97 -11.71 -24.01
CA VAL A 775 -27.02 -10.82 -23.34
C VAL A 775 -27.47 -9.37 -23.39
N VAL A 776 -27.40 -8.69 -22.25
CA VAL A 776 -27.65 -7.27 -22.07
C VAL A 776 -26.45 -6.65 -21.37
N GLN A 777 -25.76 -5.74 -22.03
CA GLN A 777 -24.64 -5.00 -21.42
C GLN A 777 -25.19 -3.87 -20.56
N ILE A 778 -24.78 -3.80 -19.29
CA ILE A 778 -25.31 -2.85 -18.30
C ILE A 778 -24.30 -1.82 -17.80
N GLY A 779 -23.11 -1.76 -18.42
CA GLY A 779 -22.04 -0.82 -18.09
C GLY A 779 -21.50 -1.00 -16.67
N ASN A 780 -21.10 0.12 -16.02
CA ASN A 780 -20.69 0.10 -14.61
C ASN A 780 -21.89 -0.07 -13.67
N ALA A 781 -22.31 -1.32 -13.50
CA ALA A 781 -23.44 -1.70 -12.66
C ALA A 781 -23.19 -1.42 -11.16
N ALA A 782 -21.95 -1.54 -10.69
CA ALA A 782 -21.54 -1.22 -9.32
C ALA A 782 -21.70 0.27 -9.04
N GLY A 783 -21.15 1.13 -9.90
CA GLY A 783 -21.32 2.58 -9.83
C GLY A 783 -22.79 3.00 -9.86
N LYS A 784 -23.61 2.41 -10.74
CA LYS A 784 -25.06 2.63 -10.77
C LYS A 784 -25.73 2.25 -9.45
N GLY A 785 -25.39 1.10 -8.87
CA GLY A 785 -25.93 0.68 -7.57
C GLY A 785 -25.52 1.60 -6.42
N ALA A 786 -24.29 2.12 -6.44
CA ALA A 786 -23.83 3.11 -5.47
C ALA A 786 -24.63 4.42 -5.57
N ILE A 787 -24.95 4.87 -6.79
CA ILE A 787 -25.81 6.05 -7.02
C ILE A 787 -27.22 5.80 -6.48
N LEU A 788 -27.81 4.63 -6.76
CA LEU A 788 -29.16 4.29 -6.26
C LEU A 788 -29.21 4.34 -4.73
N ALA A 789 -28.20 3.79 -4.07
CA ALA A 789 -28.10 3.81 -2.61
C ALA A 789 -27.79 5.20 -2.03
N LEU A 790 -27.10 6.08 -2.78
CA LEU A 790 -26.89 7.49 -2.41
C LEU A 790 -28.21 8.27 -2.46
N LEU A 791 -28.98 8.10 -3.53
CA LEU A 791 -30.20 8.88 -3.78
C LEU A 791 -31.43 8.34 -3.04
N SER A 792 -31.36 7.15 -2.46
CA SER A 792 -32.48 6.52 -1.76
C SER A 792 -32.05 5.63 -0.59
N ASP A 793 -32.54 5.95 0.61
CA ASP A 793 -32.31 5.12 1.80
C ASP A 793 -33.02 3.76 1.73
N GLU A 794 -34.12 3.69 0.97
CA GLU A 794 -34.82 2.44 0.69
C GLU A 794 -33.97 1.50 -0.16
N GLU A 795 -33.21 2.04 -1.11
CA GLU A 795 -32.29 1.27 -1.95
C GLU A 795 -31.11 0.73 -1.13
N LEU A 796 -30.54 1.54 -0.24
CA LEU A 796 -29.52 1.07 0.71
C LEU A 796 -30.06 -0.04 1.63
N SER A 797 -31.30 0.10 2.09
CA SER A 797 -31.97 -0.95 2.88
C SER A 797 -32.25 -2.21 2.04
N THR A 798 -32.57 -2.03 0.76
CA THR A 798 -32.78 -3.12 -0.19
C THR A 798 -31.48 -3.88 -0.49
N ALA A 799 -30.34 -3.19 -0.59
CA ALA A 799 -29.03 -3.83 -0.71
C ALA A 799 -28.75 -4.81 0.46
N SER A 800 -29.21 -4.46 1.67
CA SER A 800 -29.11 -5.36 2.84
C SER A 800 -30.00 -6.60 2.69
N LYS A 801 -31.23 -6.44 2.19
CA LYS A 801 -32.12 -7.57 1.90
C LYS A 801 -31.59 -8.45 0.76
N ILE A 802 -30.97 -7.85 -0.26
CA ILE A 802 -30.35 -8.58 -1.37
C ILE A 802 -29.25 -9.49 -0.80
N LYS A 803 -28.34 -8.94 0.01
CA LYS A 803 -27.29 -9.72 0.68
C LYS A 803 -27.86 -10.94 1.41
N ASP A 804 -28.90 -10.75 2.21
CA ASP A 804 -29.49 -11.84 3.02
C ASP A 804 -30.17 -12.94 2.17
N ASN A 805 -30.53 -12.63 0.92
CA ASN A 805 -31.12 -13.59 -0.03
C ASN A 805 -30.09 -14.25 -0.97
N ILE A 806 -28.80 -13.94 -0.82
CA ILE A 806 -27.73 -14.55 -1.62
C ILE A 806 -27.18 -15.78 -0.90
N LYS A 807 -27.23 -16.94 -1.59
CA LYS A 807 -26.46 -18.13 -1.23
C LYS A 807 -25.08 -18.07 -1.90
N TYR A 808 -24.04 -17.85 -1.11
CA TYR A 808 -22.66 -17.90 -1.60
C TYR A 808 -22.20 -19.35 -1.80
N ILE A 809 -21.61 -19.63 -2.96
CA ILE A 809 -21.03 -20.92 -3.32
C ILE A 809 -19.51 -20.76 -3.42
N GLU A 810 -18.79 -21.40 -2.49
CA GLU A 810 -17.33 -21.44 -2.48
C GLU A 810 -16.83 -22.48 -3.48
N LEU A 811 -16.45 -22.05 -4.69
CA LEU A 811 -16.05 -22.94 -5.79
C LEU A 811 -14.91 -23.88 -5.40
N SER A 812 -13.98 -23.43 -4.55
CA SER A 812 -12.85 -24.26 -4.09
C SER A 812 -13.29 -25.47 -3.24
N SER A 813 -14.49 -25.43 -2.67
CA SER A 813 -15.07 -26.54 -1.89
C SER A 813 -15.89 -27.53 -2.73
N ILE A 814 -16.18 -27.19 -4.00
CA ILE A 814 -16.98 -28.01 -4.89
C ILE A 814 -16.10 -29.06 -5.58
N THR A 815 -16.36 -30.34 -5.32
CA THR A 815 -15.56 -31.45 -5.85
C THR A 815 -15.52 -31.49 -7.38
N SER A 816 -16.62 -31.13 -8.05
CA SER A 816 -16.71 -31.11 -9.52
C SER A 816 -16.13 -29.85 -10.16
N PHE A 817 -15.61 -28.88 -9.39
CA PHE A 817 -15.09 -27.64 -9.97
C PHE A 817 -13.92 -27.89 -10.92
N GLN A 818 -12.98 -28.75 -10.54
CA GLN A 818 -11.83 -29.07 -11.39
C GLN A 818 -12.24 -29.70 -12.72
N GLU A 819 -13.24 -30.59 -12.71
CA GLU A 819 -13.76 -31.22 -13.93
C GLU A 819 -14.43 -30.19 -14.85
N GLU A 820 -15.32 -29.35 -14.30
CA GLU A 820 -15.99 -28.30 -15.06
C GLU A 820 -15.00 -27.25 -15.60
N PHE A 821 -13.97 -26.92 -14.82
CA PHE A 821 -12.89 -26.02 -15.23
C PHE A 821 -12.12 -26.58 -16.42
N MET A 822 -11.66 -27.84 -16.34
CA MET A 822 -10.94 -28.51 -17.42
C MET A 822 -11.81 -28.62 -18.69
N GLU A 823 -13.07 -29.00 -18.54
CA GLU A 823 -14.04 -29.02 -19.65
C GLU A 823 -14.28 -27.64 -20.25
N GLY A 824 -14.28 -26.60 -19.41
CA GLY A 824 -14.46 -25.21 -19.83
C GLY A 824 -13.27 -24.65 -20.62
N MET A 825 -12.06 -25.21 -20.48
CA MET A 825 -10.87 -24.76 -21.22
C MET A 825 -10.93 -25.09 -22.72
N TYR A 826 -11.64 -26.14 -23.14
CA TYR A 826 -11.72 -26.55 -24.54
C TYR A 826 -12.50 -25.57 -25.41
N PHE A 827 -12.03 -25.31 -26.63
CA PHE A 827 -12.74 -24.55 -27.65
C PHE A 827 -13.65 -25.49 -28.45
N LYS A 828 -14.86 -25.73 -27.95
CA LYS A 828 -15.78 -26.75 -28.49
C LYS A 828 -16.35 -26.44 -29.89
N ARG A 829 -16.08 -25.25 -30.43
CA ARG A 829 -16.58 -24.77 -31.73
C ARG A 829 -15.50 -24.66 -32.80
N CYS A 830 -14.30 -25.17 -32.57
CA CYS A 830 -13.29 -25.25 -33.63
C CYS A 830 -13.86 -26.06 -34.80
N ASN A 831 -13.80 -25.51 -36.01
CA ASN A 831 -14.19 -26.21 -37.23
C ASN A 831 -13.12 -27.26 -37.57
N PHE A 832 -13.27 -28.49 -37.08
CA PHE A 832 -12.53 -29.67 -37.52
C PHE A 832 -13.47 -30.84 -37.78
#